data_AF-A0A445DU56-F1
#
_entry.id   AF-A0A445DU56-F1
#
_cell.length_a   1.000
_cell.length_b   1.000
_cell.length_c   1.000
_cell.angle_alpha   90.00
_cell.angle_beta   90.00
_cell.angle_gamma   90.00
#
_symmetry.space_group_name_H-M   'P 1'
#
loop_
_entity.id
_entity.type
_entity.pdbx_description
1 polymer ?
#
loop_
_entity_poly.entity_id
_entity_poly.type
_entity_poly.pdbx_seq_one_letter_code
_entity_poly.pdbx_strand_id
1 'polypeptide(L)'
;MVPTQVKNKKMHSRSLSRSSRESFRFFGSPDKDEDLRKTKTEIENNITKLLKLVKNDDQSKKNRNPRLVRKEAELVGLIEDLNSQYQSLFQLCDYLNREFMRAISRRRSRRGTGSNTDSESEYFSSEELENYTKFSFDDVLKNDDAKEYEEQLNSQMKEMESLSQQKTNLENQIESQSLQFEELSANNTRLHDRVLDLESLLKEEKGVVSVWEEKLKINENQAKSNIEALMTQVNKLNLELKTLRTQKDQTEEEIEGIKDKALAQMKDLMDKLNSMQEELDSVNTQNKELDAQVRNDRELILRYLIQIENLSQDLAETSLDKQSLMDDKEQFLARIKDLEFELEAESMQKNALEAQLRDRNYDMKLVEEENRTLQDRNSELKKAMHQSGEEITALMRVPETQKDAASMEAMALKAEMNIMRLEMDNLYAQRSKLEQQIERNRKEYEENLGNLSSKLSSQIVEREKTIEEQAATIQRINEEHKQTKVALNKNKLSRQTAERKMIELATEFRRKMEDNIRLLHQRIHVAEQMNNENKNNFKIVNQRYHEENKTLQEKIAIYEEELKVPKFDIAPLGGEQHALVFEALNELEMVTMNRLDSIVGDVEEQKKHVVSRVFKMIGEVQYGKEWIKKRNREWEETKNNAECLRALLDSKEEQEFLLREKVWKLEAKVSKEAGEKLNLMNAVSQLEKKVARLENALKEKEEDLVSLGEKKREAIKQLCFVVEFHRERCRDLKDLVIKMGANNNTNTKK
;
A
#
# COMPACT_ATOMS: atom_id res chain seq x y z
N MET A 1 -9.99 -21.02 -50.90
CA MET A 1 -10.74 -22.27 -50.63
C MET A 1 -12.23 -21.94 -50.60
N VAL A 2 -13.10 -22.90 -50.93
CA VAL A 2 -14.56 -22.69 -50.98
C VAL A 2 -15.19 -22.97 -49.60
N PRO A 3 -16.14 -22.14 -49.11
CA PRO A 3 -16.94 -22.46 -47.93
C PRO A 3 -18.22 -23.21 -48.34
N THR A 4 -18.23 -24.54 -48.15
CA THR A 4 -19.39 -25.40 -48.46
C THR A 4 -20.44 -25.35 -47.35
N GLN A 5 -21.72 -25.16 -47.69
CA GLN A 5 -22.82 -25.26 -46.72
C GLN A 5 -23.14 -26.72 -46.35
N VAL A 6 -23.51 -26.96 -45.08
CA VAL A 6 -24.20 -28.18 -44.66
C VAL A 6 -25.51 -27.81 -43.97
N LYS A 7 -26.63 -28.36 -44.45
CA LYS A 7 -27.99 -28.13 -43.89
C LYS A 7 -28.35 -29.23 -42.90
N ASN A 8 -28.72 -28.87 -41.67
CA ASN A 8 -29.21 -29.83 -40.68
C ASN A 8 -30.72 -30.13 -40.88
N LYS A 9 -31.08 -31.42 -40.91
CA LYS A 9 -32.48 -31.88 -40.91
C LYS A 9 -33.11 -31.69 -39.53
N LYS A 10 -34.40 -31.35 -39.48
CA LYS A 10 -35.20 -31.27 -38.25
C LYS A 10 -36.51 -32.06 -38.44
N MET A 11 -36.51 -33.33 -38.06
CA MET A 11 -37.71 -34.18 -38.13
C MET A 11 -38.69 -33.91 -36.99
N HIS A 12 -39.96 -34.25 -37.20
CA HIS A 12 -41.04 -34.12 -36.22
C HIS A 12 -41.27 -35.42 -35.45
N SER A 13 -41.63 -35.32 -34.18
CA SER A 13 -42.30 -36.38 -33.41
C SER A 13 -43.58 -35.83 -32.79
N ARG A 14 -44.71 -36.03 -33.47
CA ARG A 14 -46.01 -35.40 -33.15
C ARG A 14 -47.13 -36.44 -32.98
N SER A 15 -46.92 -37.47 -32.15
CA SER A 15 -47.98 -38.42 -31.77
C SER A 15 -47.57 -39.34 -30.61
N LEU A 16 -47.93 -38.97 -29.37
CA LEU A 16 -48.18 -39.93 -28.27
C LEU A 16 -48.93 -39.23 -27.12
N SER A 17 -49.69 -40.00 -26.36
CA SER A 17 -50.61 -39.60 -25.28
C SER A 17 -51.50 -38.37 -25.53
N ARG A 18 -52.64 -38.60 -26.20
CA ARG A 18 -53.86 -37.82 -25.95
C ARG A 18 -54.65 -38.33 -24.71
N SER A 19 -54.20 -39.45 -24.12
CA SER A 19 -54.87 -40.20 -23.04
C SER A 19 -54.55 -39.69 -21.62
N SER A 20 -53.41 -39.01 -21.40
CA SER A 20 -53.05 -38.46 -20.08
C SER A 20 -53.80 -37.18 -19.67
N ARG A 21 -54.77 -36.69 -20.46
CA ARG A 21 -55.43 -35.38 -20.25
C ARG A 21 -56.73 -35.41 -19.45
N GLU A 22 -57.26 -36.58 -19.10
CA GLU A 22 -58.56 -36.68 -18.40
C GLU A 22 -58.42 -37.05 -16.92
N SER A 23 -57.35 -37.76 -16.53
CA SER A 23 -57.09 -38.14 -15.13
C SER A 23 -56.65 -37.00 -14.19
N PHE A 24 -56.39 -35.79 -14.72
CA PHE A 24 -55.89 -34.66 -13.93
C PHE A 24 -56.97 -33.64 -13.49
N ARG A 25 -58.24 -33.82 -13.88
CA ARG A 25 -59.32 -32.84 -13.59
C ARG A 25 -59.96 -32.96 -12.19
N PHE A 26 -59.42 -33.76 -11.27
CA PHE A 26 -60.08 -34.06 -9.99
C PHE A 26 -59.44 -33.43 -8.74
N PHE A 27 -58.32 -32.70 -8.86
CA PHE A 27 -57.68 -32.02 -7.72
C PHE A 27 -57.20 -30.62 -8.10
N GLY A 28 -58.08 -29.63 -7.93
CA GLY A 28 -57.77 -28.21 -8.06
C GLY A 28 -58.99 -27.35 -7.72
N SER A 29 -58.95 -26.61 -6.61
CA SER A 29 -59.91 -25.53 -6.34
C SER A 29 -59.45 -24.28 -7.11
N PRO A 30 -60.32 -23.56 -7.82
CA PRO A 30 -59.91 -22.44 -8.67
C PRO A 30 -59.13 -21.35 -7.93
N ASP A 31 -59.45 -21.05 -6.67
CA ASP A 31 -58.74 -20.03 -5.87
C ASP A 31 -57.23 -20.26 -5.82
N LYS A 32 -56.81 -21.52 -5.64
CA LYS A 32 -55.39 -21.88 -5.51
C LYS A 32 -54.62 -21.71 -6.82
N ASP A 33 -55.30 -21.85 -7.96
CA ASP A 33 -54.71 -21.63 -9.29
C ASP A 33 -54.61 -20.12 -9.63
N GLU A 34 -55.39 -19.28 -8.96
CA GLU A 34 -55.32 -17.82 -9.07
C GLU A 34 -54.24 -17.23 -8.14
N ASP A 35 -54.11 -17.72 -6.90
CA ASP A 35 -53.03 -17.32 -6.00
C ASP A 35 -51.64 -17.77 -6.50
N LEU A 36 -51.54 -18.96 -7.12
CA LEU A 36 -50.34 -19.40 -7.85
C LEU A 36 -49.99 -18.50 -9.04
N ARG A 37 -50.97 -17.84 -9.67
CA ARG A 37 -50.71 -16.84 -10.72
C ARG A 37 -50.25 -15.51 -10.14
N LYS A 38 -50.85 -15.02 -9.04
CA LYS A 38 -50.43 -13.79 -8.35
C LYS A 38 -48.98 -13.88 -7.89
N THR A 39 -48.65 -14.93 -7.13
CA THR A 39 -47.27 -15.16 -6.67
C THR A 39 -46.28 -15.30 -7.83
N LYS A 40 -46.67 -15.98 -8.92
CA LYS A 40 -45.84 -16.03 -10.14
C LYS A 40 -45.60 -14.64 -10.74
N THR A 41 -46.62 -13.80 -10.92
CA THR A 41 -46.44 -12.46 -11.51
C THR A 41 -45.68 -11.52 -10.57
N GLU A 42 -45.73 -11.75 -9.26
CA GLU A 42 -44.94 -11.03 -8.26
C GLU A 42 -43.44 -11.39 -8.34
N ILE A 43 -43.12 -12.68 -8.46
CA ILE A 43 -41.76 -13.18 -8.74
C ILE A 43 -41.23 -12.63 -10.07
N GLU A 44 -42.03 -12.67 -11.15
CA GLU A 44 -41.63 -12.14 -12.47
C GLU A 44 -41.38 -10.61 -12.41
N ASN A 45 -42.17 -9.86 -11.64
CA ASN A 45 -41.93 -8.43 -11.40
C ASN A 45 -40.63 -8.18 -10.60
N ASN A 46 -40.35 -8.98 -9.57
CA ASN A 46 -39.13 -8.82 -8.76
C ASN A 46 -37.86 -9.20 -9.55
N ILE A 47 -37.90 -10.25 -10.37
CA ILE A 47 -36.84 -10.57 -11.35
C ILE A 47 -36.64 -9.40 -12.34
N THR A 48 -37.73 -8.77 -12.79
CA THR A 48 -37.67 -7.61 -13.69
C THR A 48 -37.08 -6.36 -13.03
N LYS A 49 -37.25 -6.17 -11.71
CA LYS A 49 -36.56 -5.13 -10.92
C LYS A 49 -35.06 -5.45 -10.78
N LEU A 50 -34.71 -6.68 -10.41
CA LEU A 50 -33.31 -7.14 -10.30
C LEU A 50 -32.54 -6.94 -11.62
N LEU A 51 -33.13 -7.33 -12.76
CA LEU A 51 -32.55 -7.12 -14.09
C LEU A 51 -32.39 -5.63 -14.47
N LYS A 52 -33.17 -4.71 -13.88
CA LYS A 52 -32.98 -3.27 -14.05
C LYS A 52 -31.90 -2.70 -13.12
N LEU A 53 -31.72 -3.26 -11.92
CA LEU A 53 -30.63 -2.85 -11.03
C LEU A 53 -29.28 -3.28 -11.60
N VAL A 54 -29.13 -4.56 -11.96
CA VAL A 54 -27.88 -5.12 -12.51
C VAL A 54 -27.45 -4.41 -13.81
N LYS A 55 -28.38 -4.12 -14.73
CA LYS A 55 -28.06 -3.42 -15.99
C LYS A 55 -27.58 -1.97 -15.84
N ASN A 56 -27.70 -1.36 -14.67
CA ASN A 56 -27.30 0.02 -14.43
C ASN A 56 -25.90 0.18 -13.79
N ASP A 57 -25.27 -0.92 -13.33
CA ASP A 57 -23.99 -0.83 -12.60
C ASP A 57 -22.75 -0.79 -13.51
N ASP A 58 -22.82 -1.37 -14.72
CA ASP A 58 -21.72 -1.43 -15.69
C ASP A 58 -21.13 -0.06 -16.10
N GLN A 59 -21.83 1.06 -15.86
CA GLN A 59 -21.43 2.40 -16.29
C GLN A 59 -20.81 3.31 -15.20
N SER A 60 -20.66 2.86 -13.94
CA SER A 60 -20.31 3.77 -12.82
C SER A 60 -18.96 3.54 -12.11
N LYS A 61 -17.93 3.08 -12.83
CA LYS A 61 -16.55 2.95 -12.30
C LYS A 61 -15.82 4.31 -12.10
N LYS A 62 -16.32 5.16 -11.19
CA LYS A 62 -15.54 6.17 -10.44
C LYS A 62 -16.33 6.80 -9.28
N ASN A 63 -15.59 7.09 -8.20
CA ASN A 63 -15.98 7.72 -6.93
C ASN A 63 -16.71 6.85 -5.90
N ARG A 64 -16.10 6.70 -4.71
CA ARG A 64 -16.74 6.20 -3.49
C ARG A 64 -17.89 7.13 -3.11
N ASN A 65 -19.09 6.61 -2.95
CA ASN A 65 -20.28 7.41 -2.68
C ASN A 65 -21.28 6.57 -1.83
N PRO A 66 -21.83 7.07 -0.70
CA PRO A 66 -22.66 6.25 0.22
C PRO A 66 -23.95 5.65 -0.37
N ARG A 67 -24.31 6.01 -1.61
CA ARG A 67 -25.46 5.46 -2.33
C ARG A 67 -25.26 4.01 -2.81
N LEU A 68 -24.03 3.49 -2.87
CA LEU A 68 -23.78 2.09 -3.28
C LEU A 68 -24.31 1.09 -2.24
N VAL A 69 -23.91 1.23 -0.97
CA VAL A 69 -24.35 0.37 0.13
C VAL A 69 -25.88 0.29 0.25
N ARG A 70 -26.59 1.39 -0.05
CA ARG A 70 -28.06 1.42 -0.03
C ARG A 70 -28.69 0.64 -1.19
N LYS A 71 -28.08 0.67 -2.37
CA LYS A 71 -28.48 -0.19 -3.51
C LYS A 71 -28.16 -1.65 -3.25
N GLU A 72 -27.01 -1.97 -2.66
CA GLU A 72 -26.65 -3.33 -2.29
C GLU A 72 -27.63 -3.89 -1.25
N ALA A 73 -28.04 -3.10 -0.25
CA ALA A 73 -29.09 -3.48 0.70
C ALA A 73 -30.46 -3.71 0.03
N GLU A 74 -30.86 -2.84 -0.92
CA GLU A 74 -32.08 -3.04 -1.73
C GLU A 74 -32.00 -4.29 -2.63
N LEU A 75 -30.81 -4.62 -3.14
CA LEU A 75 -30.56 -5.81 -3.96
C LEU A 75 -30.61 -7.08 -3.12
N VAL A 76 -29.98 -7.09 -1.94
CA VAL A 76 -29.99 -8.20 -0.98
C VAL A 76 -31.41 -8.47 -0.50
N GLY A 77 -32.16 -7.44 -0.08
CA GLY A 77 -33.55 -7.61 0.34
C GLY A 77 -34.46 -8.21 -0.75
N LEU A 78 -34.28 -7.82 -2.02
CA LEU A 78 -35.00 -8.42 -3.15
C LEU A 78 -34.59 -9.88 -3.44
N ILE A 79 -33.37 -10.30 -3.08
CA ILE A 79 -32.90 -11.69 -3.18
C ILE A 79 -33.45 -12.52 -2.02
N GLU A 80 -33.48 -11.97 -0.80
CA GLU A 80 -34.03 -12.61 0.39
C GLU A 80 -35.55 -12.84 0.28
N ASP A 81 -36.31 -11.84 -0.18
CA ASP A 81 -37.75 -11.98 -0.49
C ASP A 81 -38.00 -13.09 -1.52
N LEU A 82 -37.22 -13.12 -2.61
CA LEU A 82 -37.37 -14.11 -3.68
C LEU A 82 -37.02 -15.53 -3.20
N ASN A 83 -36.02 -15.67 -2.32
CA ASN A 83 -35.68 -16.93 -1.67
C ASN A 83 -36.78 -17.38 -0.69
N SER A 84 -37.36 -16.45 0.08
CA SER A 84 -38.48 -16.72 0.99
C SER A 84 -39.76 -17.15 0.25
N GLN A 85 -40.06 -16.52 -0.88
CA GLN A 85 -41.14 -16.93 -1.78
C GLN A 85 -40.87 -18.32 -2.42
N TYR A 86 -39.61 -18.62 -2.79
CA TYR A 86 -39.23 -19.94 -3.29
C TYR A 86 -39.36 -21.04 -2.23
N GLN A 87 -38.93 -20.79 -0.99
CA GLN A 87 -39.13 -21.67 0.17
C GLN A 87 -40.62 -21.96 0.39
N SER A 88 -41.46 -20.93 0.33
CA SER A 88 -42.92 -21.03 0.50
C SER A 88 -43.56 -21.89 -0.61
N LEU A 89 -43.12 -21.72 -1.86
CA LEU A 89 -43.56 -22.55 -2.98
C LEU A 89 -43.15 -24.03 -2.81
N PHE A 90 -41.95 -24.29 -2.29
CA PHE A 90 -41.47 -25.64 -2.02
C PHE A 90 -42.33 -26.34 -0.97
N GLN A 91 -42.69 -25.66 0.13
CA GLN A 91 -43.59 -26.19 1.16
C GLN A 91 -44.99 -26.52 0.62
N LEU A 92 -45.51 -25.73 -0.33
CA LEU A 92 -46.79 -26.01 -0.99
C LEU A 92 -46.72 -27.25 -1.89
N CYS A 93 -45.62 -27.45 -2.61
CA CYS A 93 -45.36 -28.69 -3.36
C CYS A 93 -45.30 -29.91 -2.44
N ASP A 94 -44.62 -29.78 -1.29
CA ASP A 94 -44.50 -30.83 -0.28
C ASP A 94 -45.86 -31.21 0.35
N TYR A 95 -46.73 -30.21 0.57
CA TYR A 95 -48.12 -30.43 1.00
C TYR A 95 -48.93 -31.21 -0.06
N LEU A 96 -48.86 -30.79 -1.32
CA LEU A 96 -49.54 -31.48 -2.44
C LEU A 96 -49.06 -32.93 -2.59
N ASN A 97 -47.77 -33.18 -2.43
CA ASN A 97 -47.18 -34.51 -2.52
C ASN A 97 -47.65 -35.42 -1.37
N ARG A 98 -47.80 -34.89 -0.14
CA ARG A 98 -48.35 -35.63 1.00
C ARG A 98 -49.83 -35.99 0.82
N GLU A 99 -50.64 -35.09 0.27
CA GLU A 99 -52.05 -35.39 -0.05
C GLU A 99 -52.18 -36.42 -1.19
N PHE A 100 -51.32 -36.35 -2.21
CA PHE A 100 -51.25 -37.36 -3.27
C PHE A 100 -50.93 -38.76 -2.71
N MET A 101 -49.93 -38.86 -1.82
CA MET A 101 -49.58 -40.13 -1.16
C MET A 101 -50.71 -40.65 -0.25
N ARG A 102 -51.41 -39.76 0.50
CA ARG A 102 -52.60 -40.12 1.29
C ARG A 102 -53.74 -40.68 0.43
N ALA A 103 -53.96 -40.12 -0.77
CA ALA A 103 -54.97 -40.62 -1.70
C ALA A 103 -54.64 -42.04 -2.22
N ILE A 104 -53.35 -42.35 -2.42
CA ILE A 104 -52.89 -43.69 -2.82
C ILE A 104 -53.11 -44.72 -1.68
N SER A 105 -52.77 -44.37 -0.43
CA SER A 105 -52.91 -45.29 0.72
C SER A 105 -54.34 -45.80 0.92
N ARG A 106 -55.36 -44.96 0.68
CA ARG A 106 -56.78 -45.34 0.87
C ARG A 106 -57.30 -46.42 -0.10
N ARG A 107 -56.55 -46.78 -1.16
CA ARG A 107 -56.97 -47.76 -2.18
C ARG A 107 -56.53 -49.20 -1.93
N ARG A 108 -55.75 -49.50 -0.90
CA ARG A 108 -55.02 -50.79 -0.77
C ARG A 108 -55.52 -51.78 0.28
N SER A 109 -56.72 -51.58 0.85
CA SER A 109 -57.22 -52.31 2.04
C SER A 109 -58.55 -53.05 1.82
N ARG A 110 -58.69 -53.85 0.74
CA ARG A 110 -59.84 -54.77 0.53
C ARG A 110 -59.49 -55.92 -0.43
N ARG A 111 -59.85 -57.18 -0.07
CA ARG A 111 -59.31 -58.48 -0.54
C ARG A 111 -57.93 -58.80 0.07
N GLY A 112 -57.61 -60.00 0.58
CA GLY A 112 -58.32 -61.26 0.90
C GLY A 112 -57.45 -62.06 1.93
N THR A 113 -57.71 -63.27 2.43
CA THR A 113 -58.51 -64.45 2.00
C THR A 113 -58.68 -65.48 3.15
N GLY A 114 -59.62 -66.43 3.03
CA GLY A 114 -59.72 -67.69 3.84
C GLY A 114 -60.88 -67.71 4.87
N SER A 115 -61.57 -68.83 5.15
CA SER A 115 -61.59 -70.16 4.50
C SER A 115 -62.85 -70.98 4.90
N ASN A 116 -63.29 -71.92 4.05
CA ASN A 116 -64.37 -72.90 4.23
C ASN A 116 -63.84 -74.31 3.83
N THR A 117 -64.42 -75.48 4.14
CA THR A 117 -65.28 -76.03 5.23
C THR A 117 -65.31 -77.56 4.99
N ASP A 118 -65.41 -78.40 6.04
CA ASP A 118 -65.44 -79.88 5.92
C ASP A 118 -66.67 -80.45 5.19
N SER A 119 -66.51 -81.65 4.60
CA SER A 119 -67.55 -82.68 4.46
C SER A 119 -66.94 -84.04 4.11
N GLU A 120 -67.45 -85.13 4.72
CA GLU A 120 -66.95 -86.51 4.56
C GLU A 120 -67.69 -87.31 3.48
N SER A 121 -67.05 -88.37 2.95
CA SER A 121 -67.69 -89.66 2.66
C SER A 121 -66.67 -90.78 2.38
N GLU A 122 -66.79 -91.91 3.08
CA GLU A 122 -66.12 -93.18 2.75
C GLU A 122 -67.16 -94.30 2.59
N TYR A 123 -66.80 -95.42 1.94
CA TYR A 123 -67.70 -96.53 1.64
C TYR A 123 -67.13 -97.88 2.12
N PHE A 124 -68.00 -98.77 2.59
CA PHE A 124 -67.65 -99.93 3.43
C PHE A 124 -67.02 -101.12 2.70
N SER A 125 -66.14 -101.83 3.43
CA SER A 125 -65.83 -103.25 3.28
C SER A 125 -64.98 -103.70 4.49
N SER A 126 -65.12 -104.87 5.13
CA SER A 126 -66.19 -105.88 5.22
C SER A 126 -65.88 -106.75 6.45
N GLU A 127 -66.87 -107.21 7.24
CA GLU A 127 -66.64 -108.30 8.23
C GLU A 127 -67.94 -109.03 8.63
N GLU A 128 -67.79 -110.18 9.29
CA GLU A 128 -68.79 -111.26 9.40
C GLU A 128 -69.53 -111.28 10.76
N LEU A 129 -70.80 -111.73 10.79
CA LEU A 129 -71.31 -112.56 11.90
C LEU A 129 -72.60 -113.35 11.53
N GLU A 130 -72.71 -114.58 12.04
CA GLU A 130 -73.91 -115.43 11.94
C GLU A 130 -74.98 -115.09 13.00
N ASN A 131 -76.23 -115.59 12.82
CA ASN A 131 -76.96 -116.36 13.86
C ASN A 131 -78.30 -116.97 13.38
N TYR A 132 -78.56 -118.20 13.87
CA TYR A 132 -79.75 -119.08 13.96
C TYR A 132 -81.18 -118.42 13.95
N THR A 133 -82.34 -119.09 13.66
CA THR A 133 -82.74 -120.52 13.81
C THR A 133 -83.98 -120.94 12.97
N LYS A 134 -84.18 -122.27 12.85
CA LYS A 134 -85.27 -123.15 12.32
C LYS A 134 -86.69 -122.96 12.97
N PHE A 135 -87.81 -123.64 12.62
CA PHE A 135 -88.00 -125.01 12.05
C PHE A 135 -89.21 -125.27 11.07
N SER A 136 -90.32 -125.92 11.48
CA SER A 136 -91.44 -126.48 10.63
C SER A 136 -92.72 -126.74 11.49
N PHE A 137 -93.80 -127.52 11.22
CA PHE A 137 -94.11 -128.71 10.36
C PHE A 137 -95.66 -129.03 10.32
N ASP A 138 -96.15 -129.87 9.37
CA ASP A 138 -97.31 -130.84 9.45
C ASP A 138 -98.80 -130.41 9.75
N ASP A 139 -99.91 -131.13 9.42
CA ASP A 139 -100.24 -132.35 8.58
C ASP A 139 -101.77 -132.55 8.25
N VAL A 140 -102.08 -133.40 7.23
CA VAL A 140 -103.17 -134.44 7.09
C VAL A 140 -104.65 -134.23 6.58
N LEU A 141 -104.94 -134.89 5.43
CA LEU A 141 -106.10 -135.69 4.89
C LEU A 141 -107.61 -135.39 5.15
N LYS A 142 -108.46 -135.50 4.08
CA LYS A 142 -109.30 -136.71 3.73
C LYS A 142 -110.29 -136.55 2.54
N ASN A 143 -110.43 -137.63 1.74
CA ASN A 143 -111.62 -138.21 1.02
C ASN A 143 -112.72 -137.31 0.40
N ASP A 144 -113.34 -137.52 -0.79
CA ASP A 144 -113.25 -138.44 -1.96
C ASP A 144 -113.91 -137.66 -3.16
N ASP A 145 -114.11 -138.08 -4.42
CA ASP A 145 -114.19 -139.38 -5.14
C ASP A 145 -113.83 -139.21 -6.66
N ALA A 146 -113.66 -140.31 -7.40
CA ALA A 146 -112.98 -140.31 -8.71
C ALA A 146 -113.80 -139.80 -9.93
N LYS A 147 -113.55 -138.54 -10.32
CA LYS A 147 -113.82 -138.01 -11.67
C LYS A 147 -112.72 -137.11 -12.27
N GLU A 148 -111.61 -136.97 -11.55
CA GLU A 148 -110.71 -135.81 -11.61
C GLU A 148 -109.58 -135.91 -12.66
N TYR A 149 -109.25 -137.12 -13.11
CA TYR A 149 -108.01 -137.38 -13.87
C TYR A 149 -107.98 -136.82 -15.30
N GLU A 150 -109.12 -136.53 -15.93
CA GLU A 150 -109.13 -135.93 -17.29
C GLU A 150 -108.90 -134.41 -17.28
N GLU A 151 -109.25 -133.70 -16.19
CA GLU A 151 -109.04 -132.25 -16.10
C GLU A 151 -107.58 -131.90 -15.74
N GLN A 152 -106.91 -132.72 -14.92
CA GLN A 152 -105.50 -132.52 -14.54
C GLN A 152 -104.53 -132.50 -15.73
N LEU A 153 -104.75 -133.32 -16.76
CA LEU A 153 -103.84 -133.36 -17.91
C LEU A 153 -103.89 -132.07 -18.75
N ASN A 154 -105.05 -131.41 -18.77
CA ASN A 154 -105.30 -130.21 -19.58
C ASN A 154 -104.88 -128.90 -18.88
N SER A 155 -104.68 -128.91 -17.56
CA SER A 155 -104.03 -127.80 -16.84
C SER A 155 -102.52 -127.81 -17.04
N GLN A 156 -101.86 -128.96 -16.89
CA GLN A 156 -100.40 -129.12 -17.05
C GLN A 156 -99.91 -128.66 -18.43
N MET A 157 -100.68 -128.88 -19.50
CA MET A 157 -100.30 -128.45 -20.84
C MET A 157 -100.29 -126.92 -21.00
N LYS A 158 -101.15 -126.19 -20.26
CA LYS A 158 -101.16 -124.72 -20.22
C LYS A 158 -100.05 -124.15 -19.32
N GLU A 159 -99.70 -124.84 -18.24
CA GLU A 159 -98.53 -124.48 -17.43
C GLU A 159 -97.24 -124.59 -18.27
N MET A 160 -97.06 -125.65 -19.04
CA MET A 160 -95.93 -125.82 -19.96
C MET A 160 -95.83 -124.70 -21.00
N GLU A 161 -96.95 -124.27 -21.59
CA GLU A 161 -96.97 -123.19 -22.58
C GLU A 161 -96.66 -121.82 -21.93
N SER A 162 -97.17 -121.58 -20.71
CA SER A 162 -96.85 -120.40 -19.91
C SER A 162 -95.37 -120.35 -19.51
N LEU A 163 -94.80 -121.47 -19.06
CA LEU A 163 -93.39 -121.61 -18.71
C LEU A 163 -92.48 -121.41 -19.93
N SER A 164 -92.89 -121.84 -21.12
CA SER A 164 -92.17 -121.56 -22.37
C SER A 164 -92.09 -120.06 -22.69
N GLN A 165 -93.19 -119.33 -22.46
CA GLN A 165 -93.22 -117.87 -22.65
C GLN A 165 -92.43 -117.12 -21.56
N GLN A 166 -92.41 -117.61 -20.32
CA GLN A 166 -91.53 -117.07 -19.27
C GLN A 166 -90.05 -117.33 -19.60
N LYS A 167 -89.70 -118.54 -20.06
CA LYS A 167 -88.33 -118.91 -20.44
C LYS A 167 -87.80 -117.99 -21.55
N THR A 168 -88.56 -117.81 -22.63
CA THR A 168 -88.16 -116.93 -23.74
C THR A 168 -88.06 -115.46 -23.33
N ASN A 169 -88.91 -114.97 -22.43
CA ASN A 169 -88.78 -113.62 -21.88
C ASN A 169 -87.51 -113.46 -21.02
N LEU A 170 -87.17 -114.46 -20.18
CA LEU A 170 -85.95 -114.47 -19.39
C LEU A 170 -84.69 -114.59 -20.27
N GLU A 171 -84.73 -115.36 -21.34
CA GLU A 171 -83.62 -115.48 -22.31
C GLU A 171 -83.33 -114.12 -22.97
N ASN A 172 -84.35 -113.40 -23.45
CA ASN A 172 -84.19 -112.04 -23.97
C ASN A 172 -83.68 -111.05 -22.90
N GLN A 173 -84.12 -111.19 -21.64
CA GLN A 173 -83.64 -110.35 -20.54
C GLN A 173 -82.14 -110.60 -20.27
N ILE A 174 -81.72 -111.87 -20.23
CA ILE A 174 -80.32 -112.28 -20.05
C ILE A 174 -79.45 -111.75 -21.20
N GLU A 175 -79.90 -111.87 -22.45
CA GLU A 175 -79.17 -111.35 -23.61
C GLU A 175 -79.02 -109.81 -23.56
N SER A 176 -80.07 -109.08 -23.15
CA SER A 176 -80.00 -107.63 -22.95
C SER A 176 -79.03 -107.22 -21.83
N GLN A 177 -78.96 -108.00 -20.75
CA GLN A 177 -78.02 -107.79 -19.64
C GLN A 177 -76.58 -108.16 -20.04
N SER A 178 -76.41 -109.17 -20.89
CA SER A 178 -75.10 -109.56 -21.45
C SER A 178 -74.51 -108.45 -22.31
N LEU A 179 -75.30 -107.85 -23.20
CA LEU A 179 -74.86 -106.73 -24.03
C LEU A 179 -74.52 -105.48 -23.19
N GLN A 180 -75.31 -105.18 -22.15
CA GLN A 180 -74.99 -104.10 -21.20
C GLN A 180 -73.70 -104.38 -20.41
N PHE A 181 -73.46 -105.62 -19.99
CA PHE A 181 -72.22 -106.02 -19.33
C PHE A 181 -71.01 -105.90 -20.26
N GLU A 182 -71.15 -106.27 -21.53
CA GLU A 182 -70.09 -106.16 -22.54
C GLU A 182 -69.77 -104.69 -22.88
N GLU A 183 -70.77 -103.81 -22.99
CA GLU A 183 -70.56 -102.36 -23.12
C GLU A 183 -69.89 -101.75 -21.88
N LEU A 184 -70.30 -102.14 -20.66
CA LEU A 184 -69.66 -101.70 -19.42
C LEU A 184 -68.21 -102.20 -19.31
N SER A 185 -67.92 -103.41 -19.77
CA SER A 185 -66.57 -103.99 -19.84
C SER A 185 -65.67 -103.22 -20.83
N ALA A 186 -66.19 -102.89 -22.02
CA ALA A 186 -65.52 -102.07 -23.02
C ALA A 186 -65.28 -100.62 -22.54
N ASN A 187 -66.15 -100.08 -21.71
CA ASN A 187 -65.95 -98.77 -21.09
C ASN A 187 -64.97 -98.82 -19.90
N ASN A 188 -64.98 -99.87 -19.07
CA ASN A 188 -64.00 -100.06 -18.00
C ASN A 188 -62.57 -100.21 -18.52
N THR A 189 -62.37 -100.97 -19.60
CA THR A 189 -61.06 -101.11 -20.26
C THR A 189 -60.57 -99.77 -20.80
N ARG A 190 -61.40 -99.03 -21.55
CA ARG A 190 -61.07 -97.65 -22.01
C ARG A 190 -60.77 -96.66 -20.87
N LEU A 191 -61.44 -96.79 -19.73
CA LEU A 191 -61.14 -95.98 -18.55
C LEU A 191 -59.81 -96.38 -17.92
N HIS A 192 -59.49 -97.67 -17.88
CA HIS A 192 -58.21 -98.18 -17.37
C HIS A 192 -57.02 -97.74 -18.25
N ASP A 193 -57.14 -97.86 -19.57
CA ASP A 193 -56.15 -97.35 -20.54
C ASP A 193 -55.89 -95.85 -20.30
N ARG A 194 -56.96 -95.07 -20.14
CA ARG A 194 -56.87 -93.62 -19.87
C ARG A 194 -56.27 -93.30 -18.49
N VAL A 195 -56.45 -94.16 -17.49
CA VAL A 195 -55.76 -94.03 -16.19
C VAL A 195 -54.26 -94.31 -16.35
N LEU A 196 -53.87 -95.33 -17.13
CA LEU A 196 -52.47 -95.63 -17.42
C LEU A 196 -51.78 -94.49 -18.19
N ASP A 197 -52.46 -93.89 -19.17
CA ASP A 197 -51.97 -92.69 -19.88
C ASP A 197 -51.76 -91.52 -18.89
N LEU A 198 -52.74 -91.23 -18.04
CA LEU A 198 -52.65 -90.15 -17.04
C LEU A 198 -51.56 -90.42 -15.98
N GLU A 199 -51.36 -91.68 -15.58
CA GLU A 199 -50.24 -92.08 -14.73
C GLU A 199 -48.87 -91.87 -15.41
N SER A 200 -48.78 -92.10 -16.72
CA SER A 200 -47.54 -91.88 -17.47
C SER A 200 -47.18 -90.39 -17.54
N LEU A 201 -48.18 -89.54 -17.83
CA LEU A 201 -48.05 -88.08 -17.84
C LEU A 201 -47.70 -87.54 -16.43
N LEU A 202 -48.34 -88.06 -15.38
CA LEU A 202 -48.03 -87.68 -14.00
C LEU A 202 -46.58 -88.06 -13.61
N LYS A 203 -46.05 -89.17 -14.12
CA LYS A 203 -44.65 -89.58 -13.93
C LYS A 203 -43.69 -88.64 -14.68
N GLU A 204 -44.05 -88.21 -15.89
CA GLU A 204 -43.26 -87.22 -16.65
C GLU A 204 -43.28 -85.82 -16.00
N GLU A 205 -44.46 -85.30 -15.64
CA GLU A 205 -44.58 -84.00 -14.94
C GLU A 205 -43.83 -84.01 -13.60
N LYS A 206 -43.92 -85.09 -12.82
CA LYS A 206 -43.15 -85.26 -11.58
C LYS A 206 -41.64 -85.26 -11.84
N GLY A 207 -41.19 -85.85 -12.95
CA GLY A 207 -39.80 -85.75 -13.40
C GLY A 207 -39.40 -84.31 -13.72
N VAL A 208 -40.22 -83.59 -14.48
CA VAL A 208 -40.00 -82.17 -14.82
C VAL A 208 -39.96 -81.28 -13.57
N VAL A 209 -40.87 -81.48 -12.62
CA VAL A 209 -40.89 -80.77 -11.32
C VAL A 209 -39.59 -81.00 -10.57
N SER A 210 -39.09 -82.24 -10.47
CA SER A 210 -37.82 -82.52 -9.77
C SER A 210 -36.61 -81.79 -10.39
N VAL A 211 -36.60 -81.61 -11.72
CA VAL A 211 -35.57 -80.83 -12.43
C VAL A 211 -35.69 -79.33 -12.18
N TRP A 212 -36.90 -78.81 -11.98
CA TRP A 212 -37.11 -77.40 -11.57
C TRP A 212 -36.74 -77.16 -10.11
N GLU A 213 -37.05 -78.09 -9.21
CA GLU A 213 -36.61 -78.05 -7.81
C GLU A 213 -35.09 -78.02 -7.69
N GLU A 214 -34.38 -78.87 -8.46
CA GLU A 214 -32.92 -78.91 -8.43
C GLU A 214 -32.30 -77.61 -8.99
N LYS A 215 -32.85 -77.07 -10.09
CA LYS A 215 -32.47 -75.74 -10.60
C LYS A 215 -32.75 -74.62 -9.59
N LEU A 216 -33.84 -74.71 -8.84
CA LEU A 216 -34.19 -73.72 -7.81
C LEU A 216 -33.17 -73.75 -6.67
N LYS A 217 -32.80 -74.94 -6.17
CA LYS A 217 -31.73 -75.10 -5.15
C LYS A 217 -30.39 -74.54 -5.63
N ILE A 218 -30.00 -74.81 -6.88
CA ILE A 218 -28.75 -74.29 -7.48
C ILE A 218 -28.77 -72.76 -7.52
N ASN A 219 -29.86 -72.16 -8.01
CA ASN A 219 -30.03 -70.71 -8.05
C ASN A 219 -30.06 -70.09 -6.63
N GLU A 220 -30.72 -70.73 -5.68
CA GLU A 220 -30.78 -70.26 -4.28
C GLU A 220 -29.41 -70.31 -3.61
N ASN A 221 -28.63 -71.37 -3.84
CA ASN A 221 -27.26 -71.50 -3.32
C ASN A 221 -26.30 -70.51 -3.98
N GLN A 222 -26.45 -70.26 -5.29
CA GLN A 222 -25.71 -69.19 -5.97
C GLN A 222 -26.09 -67.80 -5.44
N ALA A 223 -27.38 -67.54 -5.16
CA ALA A 223 -27.83 -66.30 -4.56
C ALA A 223 -27.27 -66.11 -3.14
N LYS A 224 -27.25 -67.16 -2.30
CA LYS A 224 -26.62 -67.16 -0.97
C LYS A 224 -25.13 -66.83 -1.07
N SER A 225 -24.39 -67.50 -1.95
CA SER A 225 -22.96 -67.26 -2.18
C SER A 225 -22.67 -65.83 -2.65
N ASN A 226 -23.49 -65.29 -3.57
CA ASN A 226 -23.38 -63.89 -4.00
C ASN A 226 -23.67 -62.90 -2.86
N ILE A 227 -24.67 -63.18 -2.02
CA ILE A 227 -25.02 -62.36 -0.84
C ILE A 227 -23.90 -62.39 0.19
N GLU A 228 -23.28 -63.55 0.43
CA GLU A 228 -22.12 -63.71 1.32
C GLU A 228 -20.90 -62.95 0.79
N ALA A 229 -20.57 -63.08 -0.50
CA ALA A 229 -19.51 -62.32 -1.14
C ALA A 229 -19.74 -60.80 -1.01
N LEU A 230 -20.95 -60.31 -1.27
CA LEU A 230 -21.31 -58.90 -1.07
C LEU A 230 -21.21 -58.47 0.40
N MET A 231 -21.60 -59.31 1.36
CA MET A 231 -21.40 -59.02 2.79
C MET A 231 -19.92 -58.91 3.16
N THR A 232 -19.04 -59.79 2.65
CA THR A 232 -17.59 -59.64 2.90
C THR A 232 -17.03 -58.34 2.31
N GLN A 233 -17.50 -57.92 1.13
CA GLN A 233 -17.09 -56.66 0.50
C GLN A 233 -17.59 -55.44 1.29
N VAL A 234 -18.86 -55.45 1.73
CA VAL A 234 -19.43 -54.38 2.58
C VAL A 234 -18.70 -54.29 3.92
N ASN A 235 -18.37 -55.44 4.53
CA ASN A 235 -17.60 -55.46 5.78
C ASN A 235 -16.17 -54.92 5.59
N LYS A 236 -15.49 -55.25 4.49
CA LYS A 236 -14.20 -54.67 4.12
C LYS A 236 -14.29 -53.15 3.94
N LEU A 237 -15.25 -52.65 3.15
CA LEU A 237 -15.45 -51.22 2.93
C LEU A 237 -15.81 -50.47 4.22
N ASN A 238 -16.56 -51.10 5.13
CA ASN A 238 -16.85 -50.54 6.46
C ASN A 238 -15.61 -50.47 7.37
N LEU A 239 -14.65 -51.38 7.23
CA LEU A 239 -13.36 -51.28 7.93
C LEU A 239 -12.49 -50.17 7.32
N GLU A 240 -12.41 -50.09 5.99
CA GLU A 240 -11.70 -49.02 5.28
C GLU A 240 -12.26 -47.63 5.66
N LEU A 241 -13.58 -47.45 5.66
CA LEU A 241 -14.25 -46.22 6.13
C LEU A 241 -13.94 -45.88 7.60
N LYS A 242 -13.86 -46.87 8.49
CA LYS A 242 -13.44 -46.65 9.88
C LYS A 242 -11.99 -46.16 9.95
N THR A 243 -11.07 -46.79 9.22
CA THR A 243 -9.65 -46.38 9.22
C THR A 243 -9.45 -44.99 8.63
N LEU A 244 -10.12 -44.67 7.52
CA LEU A 244 -10.08 -43.35 6.90
C LEU A 244 -10.67 -42.27 7.82
N ARG A 245 -11.72 -42.61 8.61
CA ARG A 245 -12.27 -41.69 9.59
C ARG A 245 -11.30 -41.44 10.75
N THR A 246 -10.70 -42.48 11.33
CA THR A 246 -9.68 -42.29 12.37
C THR A 246 -8.47 -41.50 11.88
N GLN A 247 -8.06 -41.67 10.61
CA GLN A 247 -6.99 -40.86 9.99
C GLN A 247 -7.42 -39.40 9.79
N LYS A 248 -8.63 -39.16 9.30
CA LYS A 248 -9.20 -37.80 9.18
C LYS A 248 -9.20 -37.10 10.55
N ASP A 249 -9.79 -37.74 11.55
CA ASP A 249 -9.97 -37.17 12.88
C ASP A 249 -8.60 -36.85 13.52
N GLN A 250 -7.58 -37.71 13.31
CA GLN A 250 -6.18 -37.44 13.67
C GLN A 250 -5.59 -36.22 12.92
N THR A 251 -5.79 -36.11 11.61
CA THR A 251 -5.28 -34.96 10.84
C THR A 251 -5.95 -33.64 11.21
N GLU A 252 -7.23 -33.65 11.62
CA GLU A 252 -7.90 -32.46 12.13
C GLU A 252 -7.33 -32.02 13.49
N GLU A 253 -6.99 -32.97 14.38
CA GLU A 253 -6.29 -32.68 15.63
C GLU A 253 -4.86 -32.15 15.40
N GLU A 254 -4.10 -32.72 14.44
CA GLU A 254 -2.78 -32.18 14.06
C GLU A 254 -2.87 -30.77 13.49
N ILE A 255 -3.87 -30.47 12.64
CA ILE A 255 -4.09 -29.15 12.05
C ILE A 255 -4.44 -28.12 13.13
N GLU A 256 -5.36 -28.43 14.04
CA GLU A 256 -5.73 -27.52 15.13
C GLU A 256 -4.54 -27.30 16.08
N GLY A 257 -3.79 -28.36 16.41
CA GLY A 257 -2.56 -28.28 17.20
C GLY A 257 -1.40 -27.55 16.50
N ILE A 258 -1.44 -27.35 15.17
CA ILE A 258 -0.51 -26.46 14.45
C ILE A 258 -1.03 -25.01 14.50
N LYS A 259 -2.34 -24.81 14.30
CA LYS A 259 -3.02 -23.52 14.37
C LYS A 259 -2.86 -22.84 15.73
N ASP A 260 -3.00 -23.57 16.83
CA ASP A 260 -2.77 -23.03 18.18
C ASP A 260 -1.32 -22.59 18.41
N LYS A 261 -0.35 -23.34 17.88
CA LYS A 261 1.08 -22.96 17.94
C LYS A 261 1.36 -21.70 17.11
N ALA A 262 0.74 -21.57 15.93
CA ALA A 262 0.83 -20.38 15.10
C ALA A 262 0.18 -19.16 15.77
N LEU A 263 -0.98 -19.33 16.42
CA LEU A 263 -1.64 -18.27 17.19
C LEU A 263 -0.80 -17.83 18.39
N ALA A 264 -0.18 -18.76 19.12
CA ALA A 264 0.75 -18.44 20.20
C ALA A 264 1.98 -17.66 19.68
N GLN A 265 2.58 -18.07 18.57
CA GLN A 265 3.70 -17.36 17.94
C GLN A 265 3.30 -15.95 17.43
N MET A 266 2.10 -15.82 16.84
CA MET A 266 1.57 -14.51 16.46
C MET A 266 1.38 -13.59 17.67
N LYS A 267 0.92 -14.12 18.80
CA LYS A 267 0.79 -13.36 20.04
C LYS A 267 2.16 -12.94 20.59
N ASP A 268 3.12 -13.86 20.71
CA ASP A 268 4.49 -13.56 21.14
C ASP A 268 5.18 -12.49 20.27
N LEU A 269 4.86 -12.44 18.97
CA LEU A 269 5.35 -11.42 18.05
C LEU A 269 4.60 -10.08 18.19
N MET A 270 3.28 -10.12 18.45
CA MET A 270 2.47 -8.93 18.71
C MET A 270 2.88 -8.25 20.03
N ASP A 271 3.09 -9.03 21.09
CA ASP A 271 3.51 -8.50 22.40
C ASP A 271 4.92 -7.86 22.31
N LYS A 272 5.84 -8.45 21.51
CA LYS A 272 7.13 -7.83 21.17
C LYS A 272 7.01 -6.58 20.31
N LEU A 273 6.10 -6.56 19.33
CA LEU A 273 5.84 -5.38 18.50
C LEU A 273 5.33 -4.20 19.35
N ASN A 274 4.42 -4.47 20.29
CA ASN A 274 3.90 -3.49 21.24
C ASN A 274 5.03 -2.94 22.14
N SER A 275 5.88 -3.81 22.71
CA SER A 275 7.03 -3.40 23.51
C SER A 275 8.00 -2.49 22.73
N MET A 276 8.31 -2.82 21.47
CA MET A 276 9.17 -1.97 20.63
C MET A 276 8.49 -0.65 20.23
N GLN A 277 7.16 -0.61 20.11
CA GLN A 277 6.41 0.62 19.85
C GLN A 277 6.43 1.55 21.09
N GLU A 278 6.25 1.00 22.30
CA GLU A 278 6.36 1.74 23.56
C GLU A 278 7.79 2.30 23.77
N GLU A 279 8.83 1.51 23.48
CA GLU A 279 10.22 1.98 23.46
C GLU A 279 10.44 3.10 22.44
N LEU A 280 9.92 2.96 21.21
CA LEU A 280 10.04 3.96 20.16
C LEU A 280 9.33 5.28 20.53
N ASP A 281 8.16 5.21 21.14
CA ASP A 281 7.42 6.39 21.57
C ASP A 281 8.08 7.08 22.78
N SER A 282 8.69 6.30 23.69
CA SER A 282 9.53 6.81 24.79
C SER A 282 10.80 7.51 24.30
N VAL A 283 11.49 6.95 23.29
CA VAL A 283 12.61 7.62 22.63
C VAL A 283 12.14 8.88 21.88
N ASN A 284 10.95 8.86 21.27
CA ASN A 284 10.38 10.02 20.61
C ASN A 284 9.95 11.14 21.57
N THR A 285 9.58 10.87 22.82
CA THR A 285 9.34 11.93 23.82
C THR A 285 10.65 12.52 24.33
N GLN A 286 11.64 11.68 24.68
CA GLN A 286 12.98 12.13 25.09
C GLN A 286 13.65 12.98 24.01
N ASN A 287 13.56 12.58 22.73
CA ASN A 287 14.10 13.37 21.63
C ASN A 287 13.44 14.76 21.55
N LYS A 288 12.11 14.87 21.71
CA LYS A 288 11.40 16.17 21.70
C LYS A 288 11.79 17.08 22.86
N GLU A 289 12.07 16.51 24.03
CA GLU A 289 12.51 17.25 25.21
C GLU A 289 13.94 17.77 25.06
N LEU A 290 14.86 16.94 24.55
CA LEU A 290 16.22 17.38 24.16
C LEU A 290 16.18 18.47 23.07
N ASP A 291 15.31 18.32 22.07
CA ASP A 291 15.11 19.30 21.01
C ASP A 291 14.57 20.66 21.54
N ALA A 292 13.80 20.64 22.63
CA ALA A 292 13.32 21.83 23.32
C ALA A 292 14.43 22.47 24.18
N GLN A 293 15.19 21.66 24.92
CA GLN A 293 16.33 22.14 25.70
C GLN A 293 17.39 22.83 24.82
N VAL A 294 17.75 22.22 23.69
CA VAL A 294 18.70 22.81 22.72
C VAL A 294 18.20 24.14 22.13
N ARG A 295 16.88 24.36 22.02
CA ARG A 295 16.31 25.66 21.62
C ARG A 295 16.44 26.69 22.74
N ASN A 296 16.13 26.33 23.98
CA ASN A 296 16.27 27.20 25.15
C ASN A 296 17.74 27.64 25.32
N ASP A 297 18.69 26.70 25.24
CA ASP A 297 20.12 26.99 25.34
C ASP A 297 20.61 27.89 24.19
N ARG A 298 20.09 27.68 22.97
CA ARG A 298 20.36 28.57 21.82
C ARG A 298 19.81 29.99 22.04
N GLU A 299 18.63 30.14 22.62
CA GLU A 299 18.09 31.46 22.97
C GLU A 299 18.91 32.16 24.05
N LEU A 300 19.38 31.43 25.07
CA LEU A 300 20.27 31.97 26.09
C LEU A 300 21.60 32.43 25.47
N ILE A 301 22.20 31.62 24.59
CA ILE A 301 23.43 31.99 23.85
C ILE A 301 23.19 33.27 23.01
N LEU A 302 22.06 33.41 22.34
CA LEU A 302 21.73 34.62 21.57
C LEU A 302 21.59 35.86 22.48
N ARG A 303 21.00 35.73 23.67
CA ARG A 303 20.92 36.84 24.65
C ARG A 303 22.30 37.24 25.15
N TYR A 304 23.18 36.28 25.45
CA TYR A 304 24.55 36.57 25.85
C TYR A 304 25.38 37.20 24.72
N LEU A 305 25.19 36.79 23.46
CA LEU A 305 25.86 37.41 22.32
C LEU A 305 25.46 38.89 22.15
N ILE A 306 24.17 39.21 22.24
CA ILE A 306 23.68 40.60 22.21
C ILE A 306 24.25 41.42 23.38
N GLN A 307 24.33 40.83 24.58
CA GLN A 307 24.93 41.51 25.74
C GLN A 307 26.43 41.79 25.53
N ILE A 308 27.18 40.86 24.93
CA ILE A 308 28.61 41.04 24.60
C ILE A 308 28.79 42.10 23.50
N GLU A 309 27.92 42.12 22.49
CA GLU A 309 27.95 43.08 21.40
C GLU A 309 27.68 44.51 21.90
N ASN A 310 26.64 44.70 22.71
CA ASN A 310 26.36 45.99 23.37
C ASN A 310 27.54 46.46 24.24
N LEU A 311 28.07 45.61 25.12
CA LEU A 311 29.22 45.97 25.96
C LEU A 311 30.49 46.26 25.14
N SER A 312 30.64 45.64 23.97
CA SER A 312 31.74 45.96 23.05
C SER A 312 31.53 47.29 22.32
N GLN A 313 30.28 47.72 22.10
CA GLN A 313 29.95 49.04 21.57
C GLN A 313 30.18 50.13 22.62
N ASP A 314 29.71 49.93 23.86
CA ASP A 314 29.93 50.85 24.99
C ASP A 314 31.44 51.10 25.22
N LEU A 315 32.26 50.04 25.11
CA LEU A 315 33.72 50.12 25.22
C LEU A 315 34.38 50.82 24.01
N ALA A 316 33.78 50.78 22.83
CA ALA A 316 34.27 51.50 21.66
C ALA A 316 33.94 52.99 21.74
N GLU A 317 32.71 53.34 22.15
CA GLU A 317 32.25 54.72 22.35
C GLU A 317 33.07 55.43 23.44
N THR A 318 33.20 54.80 24.62
CA THR A 318 34.05 55.34 25.71
C THR A 318 35.54 55.40 25.36
N SER A 319 36.03 54.59 24.41
CA SER A 319 37.39 54.73 23.88
C SER A 319 37.53 55.88 22.88
N LEU A 320 36.47 56.26 22.18
CA LEU A 320 36.44 57.38 21.24
C LEU A 320 36.35 58.71 21.99
N ASP A 321 35.47 58.80 23.01
CA ASP A 321 35.41 59.94 23.95
C ASP A 321 36.74 60.19 24.66
N LYS A 322 37.45 59.11 25.01
CA LYS A 322 38.79 59.20 25.60
C LYS A 322 39.82 59.75 24.61
N GLN A 323 39.66 59.49 23.30
CA GLN A 323 40.56 60.03 22.28
C GLN A 323 40.27 61.51 22.03
N SER A 324 39.01 61.93 21.89
CA SER A 324 38.68 63.36 21.73
C SER A 324 39.13 64.19 22.93
N LEU A 325 38.96 63.69 24.16
CA LEU A 325 39.51 64.32 25.38
C LEU A 325 41.05 64.39 25.42
N MET A 326 41.75 63.49 24.72
CA MET A 326 43.21 63.57 24.56
C MET A 326 43.59 64.60 23.49
N ASP A 327 42.90 64.63 22.36
CA ASP A 327 43.11 65.58 21.27
C ASP A 327 42.83 67.02 21.74
N ASP A 328 41.75 67.25 22.51
CA ASP A 328 41.43 68.52 23.16
C ASP A 328 42.50 68.93 24.17
N LYS A 329 42.99 67.98 24.98
CA LYS A 329 44.09 68.24 25.93
C LYS A 329 45.37 68.65 25.21
N GLU A 330 45.69 68.06 24.06
CA GLU A 330 46.85 68.45 23.25
C GLU A 330 46.67 69.83 22.62
N GLN A 331 45.46 70.17 22.13
CA GLN A 331 45.12 71.53 21.68
C GLN A 331 45.26 72.57 22.80
N PHE A 332 44.74 72.29 24.01
CA PHE A 332 44.90 73.19 25.16
C PHE A 332 46.37 73.34 25.58
N LEU A 333 47.17 72.26 25.56
CA LEU A 333 48.61 72.34 25.83
C LEU A 333 49.39 73.12 24.77
N ALA A 334 48.96 73.10 23.50
CA ALA A 334 49.51 73.96 22.47
C ALA A 334 49.17 75.43 22.76
N ARG A 335 47.89 75.76 22.98
CA ARG A 335 47.47 77.15 23.24
C ARG A 335 48.05 77.72 24.53
N ILE A 336 48.29 76.90 25.55
CA ILE A 336 49.01 77.33 26.76
C ILE A 336 50.45 77.74 26.42
N LYS A 337 51.18 76.96 25.62
CA LYS A 337 52.54 77.33 25.19
C LYS A 337 52.59 78.59 24.35
N ASP A 338 51.62 78.77 23.44
CA ASP A 338 51.50 80.01 22.66
C ASP A 338 51.33 81.22 23.60
N LEU A 339 50.45 81.11 24.60
CA LEU A 339 50.22 82.13 25.61
C LEU A 339 51.43 82.37 26.52
N GLU A 340 52.22 81.33 26.82
CA GLU A 340 53.49 81.45 27.55
C GLU A 340 54.53 82.25 26.73
N PHE A 341 54.64 82.00 25.42
CA PHE A 341 55.49 82.78 24.52
C PHE A 341 54.99 84.22 24.31
N GLU A 342 53.67 84.42 24.14
CA GLU A 342 53.05 85.75 24.07
C GLU A 342 53.36 86.56 25.35
N LEU A 343 53.24 85.93 26.54
CA LEU A 343 53.51 86.55 27.83
C LEU A 343 55.01 86.85 28.06
N GLU A 344 55.91 85.96 27.65
CA GLU A 344 57.35 86.19 27.75
C GLU A 344 57.78 87.35 26.84
N ALA A 345 57.26 87.43 25.62
CA ALA A 345 57.50 88.55 24.70
C ALA A 345 57.00 89.89 25.25
N GLU A 346 55.76 89.95 25.79
CA GLU A 346 55.25 91.17 26.45
C GLU A 346 56.04 91.52 27.72
N SER A 347 56.55 90.53 28.46
CA SER A 347 57.44 90.77 29.61
C SER A 347 58.76 91.41 29.17
N MET A 348 59.37 90.94 28.07
CA MET A 348 60.56 91.57 27.49
C MET A 348 60.28 92.99 26.99
N GLN A 349 59.16 93.20 26.29
CA GLN A 349 58.71 94.51 25.81
C GLN A 349 58.49 95.49 26.98
N LYS A 350 57.79 95.05 28.04
CA LYS A 350 57.57 95.81 29.26
C LYS A 350 58.90 96.20 29.92
N ASN A 351 59.84 95.26 30.08
CA ASN A 351 61.14 95.54 30.69
C ASN A 351 61.95 96.58 29.89
N ALA A 352 61.89 96.52 28.56
CA ALA A 352 62.50 97.53 27.68
C ALA A 352 61.83 98.91 27.80
N LEU A 353 60.50 98.97 27.91
CA LEU A 353 59.78 100.23 28.16
C LEU A 353 60.06 100.80 29.55
N GLU A 354 60.15 99.97 30.59
CA GLU A 354 60.56 100.43 31.92
C GLU A 354 62.03 100.91 31.96
N ALA A 355 62.91 100.42 31.09
CA ALA A 355 64.26 100.98 30.92
C ALA A 355 64.20 102.37 30.29
N GLN A 356 63.50 102.53 29.15
CA GLN A 356 63.31 103.85 28.51
C GLN A 356 62.62 104.87 29.43
N LEU A 357 61.72 104.43 30.32
CA LEU A 357 61.09 105.29 31.32
C LEU A 357 62.04 105.67 32.47
N ARG A 358 63.00 104.81 32.83
CA ARG A 358 64.07 105.14 33.79
C ARG A 358 65.01 106.19 33.20
N ASP A 359 65.44 106.01 31.95
CA ASP A 359 66.32 106.95 31.25
C ASP A 359 65.65 108.33 31.09
N ARG A 360 64.42 108.38 30.54
CA ARG A 360 63.66 109.64 30.39
C ARG A 360 63.37 110.33 31.73
N ASN A 361 63.28 109.61 32.84
CA ASN A 361 63.09 110.18 34.18
C ASN A 361 64.40 110.76 34.74
N TYR A 362 65.56 110.21 34.34
CA TYR A 362 66.86 110.85 34.57
C TYR A 362 66.99 112.15 33.77
N ASP A 363 66.67 112.13 32.48
CA ASP A 363 66.65 113.32 31.61
C ASP A 363 65.69 114.40 32.14
N MET A 364 64.47 113.99 32.56
CA MET A 364 63.47 114.90 33.13
C MET A 364 64.01 115.62 34.37
N LYS A 365 64.70 114.92 35.27
CA LYS A 365 65.29 115.53 36.48
C LYS A 365 66.40 116.52 36.15
N LEU A 366 67.25 116.19 35.17
CA LEU A 366 68.29 117.10 34.70
C LEU A 366 67.67 118.39 34.15
N VAL A 367 66.62 118.27 33.32
CA VAL A 367 65.86 119.42 32.79
C VAL A 367 65.11 120.16 33.91
N GLU A 368 64.56 119.49 34.92
CA GLU A 368 63.95 120.14 36.09
C GLU A 368 64.96 120.92 36.95
N GLU A 369 66.23 120.51 36.96
CA GLU A 369 67.32 121.23 37.64
C GLU A 369 67.80 122.42 36.81
N GLU A 370 68.02 122.24 35.50
CA GLU A 370 68.29 123.37 34.58
C GLU A 370 67.17 124.41 34.64
N ASN A 371 65.91 124.00 34.55
CA ASN A 371 64.76 124.89 34.52
C ASN A 371 64.55 125.60 35.87
N ARG A 372 64.95 125.00 37.00
CA ARG A 372 65.08 125.71 38.29
C ARG A 372 66.11 126.83 38.22
N THR A 373 67.34 126.57 37.73
CA THR A 373 68.36 127.62 37.59
C THR A 373 67.95 128.74 36.63
N LEU A 374 67.23 128.40 35.54
CA LEU A 374 66.65 129.39 34.62
C LEU A 374 65.53 130.19 35.28
N GLN A 375 64.66 129.56 36.08
CA GLN A 375 63.57 130.23 36.79
C GLN A 375 64.06 131.18 37.88
N ASP A 376 65.11 130.81 38.62
CA ASP A 376 65.78 131.69 39.58
C ASP A 376 66.33 132.94 38.90
N ARG A 377 67.10 132.76 37.81
CA ARG A 377 67.63 133.85 36.96
C ARG A 377 66.53 134.71 36.33
N ASN A 378 65.38 134.12 35.98
CA ASN A 378 64.21 134.84 35.48
C ASN A 378 63.52 135.64 36.60
N SER A 379 63.60 135.20 37.87
CA SER A 379 63.14 135.96 39.03
C SER A 379 64.02 137.20 39.30
N GLU A 380 65.33 137.10 39.07
CA GLU A 380 66.27 138.23 39.13
C GLU A 380 65.98 139.26 38.02
N LEU A 381 65.82 138.78 36.79
CA LEU A 381 65.42 139.61 35.64
C LEU A 381 64.08 140.33 35.88
N LYS A 382 63.09 139.67 36.50
CA LYS A 382 61.81 140.30 36.85
C LYS A 382 61.95 141.39 37.92
N LYS A 383 62.84 141.23 38.90
CA LYS A 383 63.11 142.28 39.90
C LYS A 383 63.70 143.53 39.23
N ALA A 384 64.67 143.36 38.34
CA ALA A 384 65.24 144.46 37.55
C ALA A 384 64.22 145.10 36.60
N MET A 385 63.38 144.31 35.94
CA MET A 385 62.32 144.82 35.06
C MET A 385 61.23 145.60 35.81
N HIS A 386 60.90 145.24 37.05
CA HIS A 386 59.89 146.00 37.82
C HIS A 386 60.41 147.40 38.17
N GLN A 387 61.68 147.50 38.58
CA GLN A 387 62.37 148.76 38.86
C GLN A 387 62.47 149.68 37.62
N SER A 388 62.54 149.11 36.41
CA SER A 388 62.48 149.88 35.16
C SER A 388 61.06 150.20 34.68
N GLY A 389 60.06 149.38 35.04
CA GLY A 389 58.68 149.54 34.59
C GLY A 389 57.94 150.72 35.24
N GLU A 390 58.31 151.07 36.48
CA GLU A 390 57.73 152.21 37.20
C GLU A 390 58.05 153.57 36.53
N GLU A 391 59.18 153.67 35.82
CA GLU A 391 59.58 154.88 35.08
C GLU A 391 58.87 155.04 33.71
N ILE A 392 58.37 153.96 33.12
CA ILE A 392 57.90 153.92 31.72
C ILE A 392 56.39 154.24 31.57
N THR A 393 55.61 154.22 32.65
CA THR A 393 54.13 154.27 32.62
C THR A 393 53.54 155.64 32.25
N ALA A 394 54.34 156.62 31.82
CA ALA A 394 53.94 158.01 31.63
C ALA A 394 53.42 158.42 30.22
N LEU A 395 53.62 157.64 29.14
CA LEU A 395 53.41 158.15 27.76
C LEU A 395 52.70 157.19 26.74
N MET A 396 51.38 157.38 26.62
CA MET A 396 50.55 157.32 25.37
C MET A 396 50.24 155.98 24.64
N ARG A 397 49.32 156.05 23.64
CA ARG A 397 48.40 154.95 23.17
C ARG A 397 47.72 155.29 21.81
N VAL A 398 46.97 154.32 21.20
CA VAL A 398 45.86 154.37 20.16
C VAL A 398 46.16 154.51 18.61
N PRO A 399 45.24 154.10 17.66
CA PRO A 399 45.60 153.30 16.43
C PRO A 399 44.78 153.60 15.09
N GLU A 400 44.14 152.59 14.46
CA GLU A 400 43.05 152.56 13.39
C GLU A 400 43.41 152.49 11.86
N THR A 401 42.47 152.27 10.89
CA THR A 401 41.71 151.02 10.46
C THR A 401 41.10 151.11 9.01
N GLN A 402 40.40 150.04 8.52
CA GLN A 402 39.26 149.99 7.53
C GLN A 402 39.39 149.24 6.15
N LYS A 403 38.30 149.29 5.34
CA LYS A 403 37.66 148.21 4.49
C LYS A 403 36.89 148.90 3.31
N ASP A 404 36.48 148.34 2.16
CA ASP A 404 35.50 147.26 1.87
C ASP A 404 35.32 147.07 0.33
N ALA A 405 34.98 145.86 -0.19
CA ALA A 405 34.73 145.66 -1.65
C ALA A 405 33.92 144.40 -2.12
N ALA A 406 33.52 143.48 -1.25
CA ALA A 406 33.29 142.06 -1.63
C ALA A 406 31.81 141.60 -1.84
N SER A 407 30.92 142.42 -2.41
CA SER A 407 29.45 142.18 -2.33
C SER A 407 28.73 141.64 -3.58
N MET A 408 29.35 141.63 -4.77
CA MET A 408 28.62 141.31 -6.03
C MET A 408 28.76 139.87 -6.55
N GLU A 409 29.87 139.17 -6.34
CA GLU A 409 30.06 137.80 -6.84
C GLU A 409 29.07 136.79 -6.22
N ALA A 410 28.65 137.04 -4.97
CA ALA A 410 27.83 136.13 -4.17
C ALA A 410 26.42 135.83 -4.75
N MET A 411 25.93 136.64 -5.72
CA MET A 411 24.63 136.40 -6.36
C MET A 411 24.69 135.53 -7.63
N ALA A 412 25.81 135.51 -8.37
CA ALA A 412 25.92 134.73 -9.61
C ALA A 412 25.93 133.22 -9.33
N LEU A 413 26.81 132.79 -8.42
CA LEU A 413 26.99 131.38 -8.01
C LEU A 413 25.70 130.75 -7.49
N LYS A 414 24.77 131.54 -6.95
CA LYS A 414 23.50 131.08 -6.37
C LYS A 414 22.50 130.58 -7.42
N ALA A 415 22.59 131.04 -8.67
CA ALA A 415 21.72 130.56 -9.75
C ALA A 415 22.17 129.18 -10.26
N GLU A 416 23.46 129.04 -10.56
CA GLU A 416 24.10 127.83 -11.05
C GLU A 416 23.93 126.64 -10.08
N MET A 417 24.07 126.90 -8.77
CA MET A 417 23.88 125.91 -7.70
C MET A 417 22.45 125.31 -7.64
N ASN A 418 21.42 125.98 -8.20
CA ASN A 418 20.07 125.43 -8.24
C ASN A 418 19.83 124.51 -9.45
N ILE A 419 20.55 124.69 -10.56
CA ILE A 419 20.45 123.81 -11.75
C ILE A 419 21.07 122.46 -11.42
N MET A 420 22.31 122.46 -10.91
CA MET A 420 23.01 121.23 -10.49
C MET A 420 22.25 120.41 -9.44
N ARG A 421 21.45 121.05 -8.57
CA ARG A 421 20.61 120.33 -7.60
C ARG A 421 19.55 119.47 -8.28
N LEU A 422 18.87 120.02 -9.29
CA LEU A 422 17.76 119.35 -9.98
C LEU A 422 18.25 118.20 -10.89
N GLU A 423 19.48 118.30 -11.39
CA GLU A 423 20.18 117.19 -12.06
C GLU A 423 20.58 116.09 -11.05
N MET A 424 21.14 116.46 -9.89
CA MET A 424 21.47 115.51 -8.82
C MET A 424 20.24 114.73 -8.32
N ASP A 425 19.09 115.39 -8.13
CA ASP A 425 17.85 114.73 -7.69
C ASP A 425 17.37 113.68 -8.72
N ASN A 426 17.49 113.96 -10.02
CA ASN A 426 17.21 112.99 -11.08
C ASN A 426 18.20 111.81 -11.08
N LEU A 427 19.50 112.08 -10.87
CA LEU A 427 20.51 111.04 -10.78
C LEU A 427 20.30 110.14 -9.55
N TYR A 428 19.91 110.69 -8.40
CA TYR A 428 19.53 109.91 -7.22
C TYR A 428 18.31 109.01 -7.49
N ALA A 429 17.28 109.52 -8.17
CA ALA A 429 16.10 108.72 -8.54
C ALA A 429 16.46 107.56 -9.48
N GLN A 430 17.34 107.79 -10.47
CA GLN A 430 17.84 106.73 -11.35
C GLN A 430 18.70 105.71 -10.60
N ARG A 431 19.61 106.17 -9.73
CA ARG A 431 20.48 105.29 -8.91
C ARG A 431 19.65 104.37 -8.01
N SER A 432 18.65 104.92 -7.30
CA SER A 432 17.74 104.15 -6.44
C SER A 432 16.97 103.07 -7.22
N LYS A 433 16.51 103.39 -8.45
CA LYS A 433 15.81 102.42 -9.30
C LYS A 433 16.72 101.27 -9.77
N LEU A 434 18.00 101.56 -10.05
CA LEU A 434 19.01 100.56 -10.40
C LEU A 434 19.41 99.71 -9.19
N GLU A 435 19.65 100.32 -8.02
CA GLU A 435 19.90 99.63 -6.75
C GLU A 435 18.80 98.60 -6.44
N GLN A 436 17.52 98.99 -6.52
CA GLN A 436 16.39 98.08 -6.32
C GLN A 436 16.31 96.94 -7.34
N GLN A 437 16.81 97.14 -8.56
CA GLN A 437 16.81 96.10 -9.59
C GLN A 437 17.99 95.14 -9.43
N ILE A 438 19.16 95.62 -9.00
CA ILE A 438 20.28 94.77 -8.57
C ILE A 438 19.87 93.92 -7.37
N GLU A 439 19.18 94.50 -6.37
CA GLU A 439 18.67 93.79 -5.19
C GLU A 439 17.65 92.69 -5.55
N ARG A 440 16.73 92.96 -6.49
CA ARG A 440 15.77 91.97 -6.98
C ARG A 440 16.48 90.84 -7.72
N ASN A 441 17.34 91.17 -8.69
CA ASN A 441 18.12 90.17 -9.43
C ASN A 441 18.99 89.32 -8.49
N ARG A 442 19.63 89.91 -7.47
CA ARG A 442 20.46 89.15 -6.51
C ARG A 442 19.61 88.13 -5.73
N LYS A 443 18.42 88.50 -5.27
CA LYS A 443 17.49 87.58 -4.59
C LYS A 443 17.01 86.47 -5.50
N GLU A 444 16.69 86.77 -6.76
CA GLU A 444 16.33 85.74 -7.75
C GLU A 444 17.51 84.76 -7.99
N TYR A 445 18.76 85.23 -8.02
CA TYR A 445 19.92 84.33 -8.09
C TYR A 445 20.14 83.52 -6.80
N GLU A 446 19.99 84.13 -5.63
CA GLU A 446 20.08 83.46 -4.31
C GLU A 446 19.04 82.35 -4.17
N GLU A 447 17.78 82.62 -4.55
CA GLU A 447 16.67 81.66 -4.49
C GLU A 447 16.85 80.52 -5.50
N ASN A 448 17.24 80.82 -6.75
CA ASN A 448 17.51 79.77 -7.76
C ASN A 448 18.71 78.90 -7.36
N LEU A 449 19.76 79.48 -6.76
CA LEU A 449 20.90 78.72 -6.25
C LEU A 449 20.50 77.84 -5.05
N GLY A 450 19.69 78.36 -4.12
CA GLY A 450 19.14 77.61 -3.00
C GLY A 450 18.26 76.44 -3.44
N ASN A 451 17.39 76.66 -4.43
CA ASN A 451 16.53 75.62 -5.01
C ASN A 451 17.31 74.55 -5.79
N LEU A 452 18.42 74.90 -6.44
CA LEU A 452 19.31 73.92 -7.05
C LEU A 452 20.10 73.14 -5.99
N SER A 453 20.60 73.81 -4.96
CA SER A 453 21.34 73.22 -3.85
C SER A 453 20.50 72.21 -3.06
N SER A 454 19.26 72.57 -2.68
CA SER A 454 18.35 71.67 -1.98
C SER A 454 17.96 70.45 -2.82
N LYS A 455 17.75 70.63 -4.13
CA LYS A 455 17.48 69.52 -5.05
C LYS A 455 18.67 68.57 -5.20
N LEU A 456 19.90 69.09 -5.25
CA LEU A 456 21.12 68.27 -5.27
C LEU A 456 21.31 67.54 -3.93
N SER A 457 21.09 68.21 -2.80
CA SER A 457 21.20 67.62 -1.46
C SER A 457 20.22 66.45 -1.27
N SER A 458 18.96 66.60 -1.70
CA SER A 458 17.98 65.49 -1.69
C SER A 458 18.40 64.31 -2.58
N GLN A 459 19.00 64.56 -3.75
CA GLN A 459 19.51 63.49 -4.62
C GLN A 459 20.76 62.80 -4.08
N ILE A 460 21.57 63.50 -3.28
CA ILE A 460 22.72 62.91 -2.57
C ILE A 460 22.19 61.95 -1.49
N VAL A 461 21.31 62.42 -0.59
CA VAL A 461 20.71 61.60 0.48
C VAL A 461 19.95 60.38 -0.07
N GLU A 462 19.20 60.55 -1.16
CA GLU A 462 18.51 59.43 -1.82
C GLU A 462 19.51 58.38 -2.33
N ARG A 463 20.63 58.81 -2.95
CA ARG A 463 21.67 57.89 -3.44
C ARG A 463 22.44 57.22 -2.31
N GLU A 464 22.83 57.95 -1.28
CA GLU A 464 23.50 57.43 -0.08
C GLU A 464 22.68 56.31 0.55
N LYS A 465 21.36 56.53 0.72
CA LYS A 465 20.44 55.49 1.20
C LYS A 465 20.41 54.26 0.29
N THR A 466 20.38 54.42 -1.04
CA THR A 466 20.43 53.26 -1.95
C THR A 466 21.77 52.52 -1.92
N ILE A 467 22.87 53.20 -1.60
CA ILE A 467 24.21 52.61 -1.45
C ILE A 467 24.27 51.81 -0.13
N GLU A 468 23.69 52.34 0.95
CA GLU A 468 23.58 51.65 2.24
C GLU A 468 22.71 50.38 2.14
N GLU A 469 21.54 50.47 1.48
CA GLU A 469 20.66 49.32 1.20
C GLU A 469 21.37 48.24 0.36
N GLN A 470 22.20 48.64 -0.60
CA GLN A 470 23.03 47.73 -1.39
C GLN A 470 24.15 47.11 -0.54
N ALA A 471 24.84 47.89 0.30
CA ALA A 471 25.90 47.40 1.18
C ALA A 471 25.38 46.36 2.18
N ALA A 472 24.25 46.64 2.84
CA ALA A 472 23.58 45.70 3.75
C ALA A 472 23.15 44.40 3.03
N THR A 473 22.74 44.50 1.77
CA THR A 473 22.38 43.33 0.94
C THR A 473 23.63 42.52 0.55
N ILE A 474 24.75 43.16 0.23
CA ILE A 474 26.03 42.49 -0.05
C ILE A 474 26.57 41.78 1.19
N GLN A 475 26.49 42.40 2.37
CA GLN A 475 26.88 41.77 3.65
C GLN A 475 26.07 40.49 3.92
N ARG A 476 24.74 40.55 3.73
CA ARG A 476 23.84 39.39 3.89
C ARG A 476 24.22 38.22 2.98
N ILE A 477 24.43 38.50 1.68
CA ILE A 477 24.83 37.49 0.68
C ILE A 477 26.20 36.88 1.02
N ASN A 478 27.14 37.69 1.53
CA ASN A 478 28.46 37.19 1.94
C ASN A 478 28.38 36.22 3.14
N GLU A 479 27.53 36.50 4.13
CA GLU A 479 27.34 35.60 5.28
C GLU A 479 26.55 34.34 4.89
N GLU A 480 25.51 34.44 4.05
CA GLU A 480 24.81 33.29 3.47
C GLU A 480 25.76 32.37 2.68
N HIS A 481 26.67 32.96 1.89
CA HIS A 481 27.70 32.21 1.16
C HIS A 481 28.73 31.57 2.10
N LYS A 482 29.14 32.26 3.17
CA LYS A 482 30.03 31.72 4.22
C LYS A 482 29.40 30.53 4.94
N GLN A 483 28.13 30.62 5.33
CA GLN A 483 27.37 29.51 5.92
C GLN A 483 27.21 28.34 4.93
N THR A 484 26.88 28.62 3.67
CA THR A 484 26.79 27.61 2.60
C THR A 484 28.11 26.87 2.39
N LYS A 485 29.24 27.58 2.43
CA LYS A 485 30.59 27.00 2.31
C LYS A 485 30.94 26.09 3.50
N VAL A 486 30.52 26.45 4.71
CA VAL A 486 30.66 25.58 5.91
C VAL A 486 29.79 24.33 5.78
N ALA A 487 28.53 24.46 5.37
CA ALA A 487 27.61 23.34 5.15
C ALA A 487 28.13 22.38 4.07
N LEU A 488 28.64 22.90 2.95
CA LEU A 488 29.26 22.12 1.87
C LEU A 488 30.46 21.31 2.38
N ASN A 489 31.34 21.91 3.19
CA ASN A 489 32.48 21.21 3.79
C ASN A 489 32.04 20.11 4.78
N LYS A 490 31.02 20.37 5.61
CA LYS A 490 30.44 19.36 6.52
C LYS A 490 29.87 18.17 5.74
N ASN A 491 29.13 18.43 4.66
CA ASN A 491 28.55 17.40 3.79
C ASN A 491 29.64 16.61 3.03
N LYS A 492 30.72 17.26 2.58
CA LYS A 492 31.88 16.61 1.97
C LYS A 492 32.56 15.63 2.92
N LEU A 493 32.81 16.04 4.18
CA LEU A 493 33.37 15.17 5.22
C LEU A 493 32.44 14.01 5.60
N SER A 494 31.13 14.26 5.66
CA SER A 494 30.13 13.22 5.88
C SER A 494 30.15 12.16 4.77
N ARG A 495 30.09 12.57 3.49
CA ARG A 495 30.21 11.68 2.34
C ARG A 495 31.50 10.86 2.37
N GLN A 496 32.65 11.50 2.57
CA GLN A 496 33.95 10.82 2.67
C GLN A 496 34.05 9.84 3.85
N THR A 497 33.20 9.97 4.87
CA THR A 497 33.13 9.05 6.02
C THR A 497 32.21 7.87 5.74
N ALA A 498 31.08 8.10 5.06
CA ALA A 498 30.22 7.03 4.56
C ALA A 498 30.96 6.15 3.52
N GLU A 499 31.68 6.77 2.57
CA GLU A 499 32.47 6.06 1.56
C GLU A 499 33.53 5.15 2.17
N ARG A 500 34.25 5.61 3.20
CA ARG A 500 35.22 4.78 3.94
C ARG A 500 34.55 3.58 4.61
N LYS A 501 33.43 3.79 5.33
CA LYS A 501 32.68 2.68 5.96
C LYS A 501 32.16 1.65 4.95
N MET A 502 31.75 2.10 3.75
CA MET A 502 31.34 1.18 2.67
C MET A 502 32.53 0.39 2.12
N ILE A 503 33.70 1.00 1.97
CA ILE A 503 34.93 0.32 1.55
C ILE A 503 35.37 -0.70 2.61
N GLU A 504 35.39 -0.31 3.89
CA GLU A 504 35.72 -1.17 5.04
C GLU A 504 34.83 -2.42 5.05
N LEU A 505 33.50 -2.24 5.04
CA LEU A 505 32.54 -3.34 5.02
C LEU A 505 32.70 -4.25 3.78
N ALA A 506 32.97 -3.67 2.61
CA ALA A 506 33.22 -4.44 1.40
C ALA A 506 34.55 -5.23 1.46
N THR A 507 35.58 -4.73 2.15
CA THR A 507 36.82 -5.47 2.39
C THR A 507 36.66 -6.59 3.42
N GLU A 508 35.88 -6.39 4.48
CA GLU A 508 35.56 -7.46 5.44
C GLU A 508 34.75 -8.59 4.80
N PHE A 509 33.73 -8.24 4.01
CA PHE A 509 32.92 -9.22 3.29
C PHE A 509 33.76 -10.03 2.30
N ARG A 510 34.68 -9.38 1.58
CA ARG A 510 35.63 -10.05 0.69
C ARG A 510 36.55 -11.00 1.44
N ARG A 511 37.18 -10.53 2.54
CA ARG A 511 38.05 -11.37 3.38
C ARG A 511 37.31 -12.61 3.91
N LYS A 512 36.06 -12.45 4.37
CA LYS A 512 35.23 -13.56 4.84
C LYS A 512 34.93 -14.58 3.72
N MET A 513 34.76 -14.14 2.47
CA MET A 513 34.63 -15.06 1.34
C MET A 513 35.96 -15.74 0.99
N GLU A 514 37.08 -15.02 1.00
CA GLU A 514 38.42 -15.59 0.78
C GLU A 514 38.78 -16.65 1.85
N ASP A 515 38.48 -16.38 3.12
CA ASP A 515 38.63 -17.31 4.24
C ASP A 515 37.74 -18.56 4.07
N ASN A 516 36.47 -18.38 3.67
CA ASN A 516 35.55 -19.50 3.36
C ASN A 516 36.06 -20.35 2.17
N ILE A 517 36.55 -19.71 1.10
CA ILE A 517 37.12 -20.38 -0.07
C ILE A 517 38.38 -21.17 0.32
N ARG A 518 39.23 -20.62 1.20
CA ARG A 518 40.41 -21.32 1.72
C ARG A 518 40.02 -22.56 2.55
N LEU A 519 39.01 -22.44 3.42
CA LEU A 519 38.48 -23.56 4.21
C LEU A 519 37.83 -24.64 3.33
N LEU A 520 37.15 -24.26 2.23
CA LEU A 520 36.59 -25.22 1.28
C LEU A 520 37.69 -26.00 0.54
N HIS A 521 38.73 -25.33 0.04
CA HIS A 521 39.88 -26.01 -0.57
C HIS A 521 40.57 -26.99 0.39
N GLN A 522 40.75 -26.60 1.66
CA GLN A 522 41.30 -27.51 2.68
C GLN A 522 40.41 -28.74 2.91
N ARG A 523 39.08 -28.55 3.00
CA ARG A 523 38.13 -29.67 3.14
C ARG A 523 38.12 -30.61 1.93
N ILE A 524 38.23 -30.06 0.72
CA ILE A 524 38.35 -30.85 -0.52
C ILE A 524 39.61 -31.71 -0.47
N HIS A 525 40.77 -31.12 -0.18
CA HIS A 525 42.04 -31.86 -0.10
C HIS A 525 42.02 -32.97 0.96
N VAL A 526 41.38 -32.74 2.12
CA VAL A 526 41.22 -33.78 3.15
C VAL A 526 40.28 -34.89 2.68
N ALA A 527 39.18 -34.56 2.01
CA ALA A 527 38.26 -35.55 1.45
C ALA A 527 38.91 -36.38 0.33
N GLU A 528 39.70 -35.75 -0.54
CA GLU A 528 40.49 -36.43 -1.58
C GLU A 528 41.56 -37.36 -0.99
N GLN A 529 42.26 -36.93 0.07
CA GLN A 529 43.20 -37.78 0.80
C GLN A 529 42.49 -39.02 1.38
N MET A 530 41.42 -38.84 2.17
CA MET A 530 40.67 -39.95 2.76
C MET A 530 40.10 -40.90 1.69
N ASN A 531 39.67 -40.37 0.55
CA ASN A 531 39.18 -41.19 -0.57
C ASN A 531 40.30 -42.04 -1.20
N ASN A 532 41.50 -41.48 -1.36
CA ASN A 532 42.67 -42.20 -1.85
C ASN A 532 43.17 -43.26 -0.86
N GLU A 533 43.15 -42.96 0.45
CA GLU A 533 43.44 -43.91 1.53
C GLU A 533 42.43 -45.06 1.53
N ASN A 534 41.13 -44.77 1.51
CA ASN A 534 40.07 -45.79 1.42
C ASN A 534 40.19 -46.65 0.16
N LYS A 535 40.52 -46.04 -0.99
CA LYS A 535 40.74 -46.76 -2.27
C LYS A 535 41.94 -47.70 -2.22
N ASN A 536 43.01 -47.35 -1.49
CA ASN A 536 44.15 -48.25 -1.29
C ASN A 536 43.87 -49.32 -0.23
N ASN A 537 43.19 -48.97 0.87
CA ASN A 537 42.73 -49.94 1.88
C ASN A 537 41.81 -51.01 1.26
N PHE A 538 40.89 -50.61 0.38
CA PHE A 538 40.04 -51.53 -0.36
C PHE A 538 40.85 -52.50 -1.24
N LYS A 539 41.87 -52.02 -1.98
CA LYS A 539 42.75 -52.92 -2.76
C LYS A 539 43.43 -53.96 -1.87
N ILE A 540 44.02 -53.53 -0.74
CA ILE A 540 44.76 -54.41 0.18
C ILE A 540 43.82 -55.45 0.83
N VAL A 541 42.60 -55.05 1.17
CA VAL A 541 41.56 -55.98 1.68
C VAL A 541 41.13 -56.96 0.59
N ASN A 542 40.88 -56.49 -0.63
CA ASN A 542 40.42 -57.34 -1.73
C ASN A 542 41.53 -58.30 -2.24
N GLN A 543 42.80 -57.92 -2.15
CA GLN A 543 43.95 -58.79 -2.39
C GLN A 543 44.01 -59.93 -1.35
N ARG A 544 43.93 -59.59 -0.05
CA ARG A 544 43.90 -60.61 1.01
C ARG A 544 42.72 -61.57 0.89
N TYR A 545 41.51 -61.08 0.58
CA TYR A 545 40.38 -61.98 0.30
C TYR A 545 40.61 -62.88 -0.91
N HIS A 546 41.34 -62.44 -1.94
CA HIS A 546 41.67 -63.30 -3.07
C HIS A 546 42.71 -64.37 -2.71
N GLU A 547 43.71 -64.01 -1.90
CA GLU A 547 44.73 -64.93 -1.35
C GLU A 547 44.08 -65.96 -0.40
N GLU A 548 43.23 -65.52 0.53
CA GLU A 548 42.48 -66.40 1.44
C GLU A 548 41.59 -67.39 0.66
N ASN A 549 40.78 -66.90 -0.29
CA ASN A 549 39.95 -67.76 -1.15
C ASN A 549 40.78 -68.78 -1.95
N LYS A 550 41.98 -68.40 -2.44
CA LYS A 550 42.89 -69.34 -3.10
C LYS A 550 43.37 -70.43 -2.14
N THR A 551 43.78 -70.09 -0.91
CA THR A 551 44.18 -71.10 0.09
C THR A 551 43.01 -71.98 0.57
N LEU A 552 41.77 -71.47 0.53
CA LEU A 552 40.56 -72.25 0.83
C LEU A 552 40.24 -73.23 -0.30
N GLN A 553 40.37 -72.81 -1.57
CA GLN A 553 40.24 -73.71 -2.72
C GLN A 553 41.32 -74.81 -2.71
N GLU A 554 42.56 -74.47 -2.37
CA GLU A 554 43.66 -75.44 -2.20
C GLU A 554 43.35 -76.46 -1.08
N LYS A 555 42.80 -76.02 0.05
CA LYS A 555 42.37 -76.92 1.15
C LYS A 555 41.17 -77.79 0.77
N ILE A 556 40.19 -77.26 0.03
CA ILE A 556 39.04 -78.03 -0.46
C ILE A 556 39.52 -79.13 -1.41
N ALA A 557 40.44 -78.81 -2.33
CA ALA A 557 41.03 -79.81 -3.23
C ALA A 557 41.77 -80.93 -2.46
N ILE A 558 42.49 -80.61 -1.38
CA ILE A 558 43.13 -81.62 -0.52
C ILE A 558 42.08 -82.54 0.13
N TYR A 559 41.02 -81.99 0.74
CA TYR A 559 39.97 -82.82 1.34
C TYR A 559 39.18 -83.64 0.31
N GLU A 560 38.98 -83.12 -0.90
CA GLU A 560 38.39 -83.87 -2.02
C GLU A 560 39.31 -84.98 -2.56
N GLU A 561 40.62 -84.90 -2.33
CA GLU A 561 41.59 -85.97 -2.63
C GLU A 561 41.58 -87.02 -1.51
N GLU A 562 41.61 -86.60 -0.24
CA GLU A 562 41.56 -87.48 0.95
C GLU A 562 40.28 -88.33 1.02
N LEU A 563 39.15 -87.81 0.53
CA LEU A 563 37.87 -88.53 0.46
C LEU A 563 37.80 -89.63 -0.62
N LYS A 564 38.88 -89.90 -1.39
CA LYS A 564 38.90 -90.87 -2.52
C LYS A 564 39.73 -92.14 -2.27
N VAL A 565 39.64 -92.74 -1.09
CA VAL A 565 40.27 -94.05 -0.76
C VAL A 565 39.18 -95.07 -0.37
N PRO A 566 39.25 -96.36 -0.81
CA PRO A 566 38.04 -97.16 -1.02
C PRO A 566 37.52 -97.93 0.21
N LYS A 567 36.30 -98.48 0.02
CA LYS A 567 35.56 -99.35 0.95
C LYS A 567 36.44 -100.45 1.57
N PHE A 568 36.18 -100.73 2.85
CA PHE A 568 36.66 -101.93 3.53
C PHE A 568 35.47 -102.64 4.19
N ASP A 569 35.43 -103.98 4.09
CA ASP A 569 34.27 -104.77 4.51
C ASP A 569 34.26 -105.08 6.02
N ILE A 570 33.06 -105.27 6.57
CA ILE A 570 32.83 -105.58 7.98
C ILE A 570 32.86 -107.09 8.19
N ALA A 571 33.66 -107.57 9.15
CA ALA A 571 33.64 -108.95 9.64
C ALA A 571 33.53 -108.97 11.19
N PRO A 572 32.49 -109.59 11.78
CA PRO A 572 32.26 -109.56 13.22
C PRO A 572 32.75 -110.84 13.94
N LEU A 573 33.36 -110.71 15.13
CA LEU A 573 33.52 -111.79 16.12
C LEU A 573 34.09 -111.29 17.47
N GLY A 574 33.81 -112.01 18.56
CA GLY A 574 34.55 -111.89 19.84
C GLY A 574 33.90 -110.98 20.90
N GLY A 575 32.88 -111.47 21.60
CA GLY A 575 32.32 -110.79 22.78
C GLY A 575 33.06 -111.15 24.07
N GLU A 576 33.54 -110.13 24.79
CA GLU A 576 33.73 -110.12 26.26
C GLU A 576 34.11 -108.72 26.79
N GLN A 577 34.68 -107.85 25.95
CA GLN A 577 35.05 -106.47 26.33
C GLN A 577 33.87 -105.48 26.37
N HIS A 578 32.65 -105.90 25.99
CA HIS A 578 31.49 -105.01 25.84
C HIS A 578 31.08 -104.30 27.14
N ALA A 579 31.32 -104.88 28.32
CA ALA A 579 30.96 -104.26 29.60
C ALA A 579 31.83 -103.02 29.91
N LEU A 580 33.16 -103.17 29.84
CA LEU A 580 34.11 -102.06 30.07
C LEU A 580 33.98 -100.96 29.00
N VAL A 581 33.70 -101.35 27.76
CA VAL A 581 33.43 -100.39 26.68
C VAL A 581 32.13 -99.62 26.94
N PHE A 582 31.09 -100.24 27.51
CA PHE A 582 29.82 -99.56 27.81
C PHE A 582 29.95 -98.55 28.96
N GLU A 583 30.65 -98.88 30.04
CA GLU A 583 30.92 -97.91 31.13
C GLU A 583 31.81 -96.75 30.67
N ALA A 584 32.89 -97.04 29.93
CA ALA A 584 33.78 -96.00 29.39
C ALA A 584 33.09 -95.09 28.35
N LEU A 585 32.17 -95.64 27.55
CA LEU A 585 31.34 -94.84 26.65
C LEU A 585 30.36 -93.96 27.44
N ASN A 586 29.72 -94.47 28.49
CA ASN A 586 28.78 -93.70 29.31
C ASN A 586 29.45 -92.57 30.11
N GLU A 587 30.68 -92.78 30.64
CA GLU A 587 31.47 -91.68 31.21
C GLU A 587 31.86 -90.64 30.14
N LEU A 588 32.29 -91.08 28.96
CA LEU A 588 32.63 -90.18 27.86
C LEU A 588 31.41 -89.40 27.33
N GLU A 589 30.25 -90.04 27.28
CA GLU A 589 28.95 -89.44 26.92
C GLU A 589 28.54 -88.37 27.95
N MET A 590 28.66 -88.66 29.26
CA MET A 590 28.44 -87.66 30.29
C MET A 590 29.44 -86.50 30.24
N VAL A 591 30.74 -86.76 30.01
CA VAL A 591 31.76 -85.70 29.90
C VAL A 591 31.58 -84.85 28.64
N THR A 592 31.16 -85.45 27.52
CA THR A 592 30.88 -84.74 26.27
C THR A 592 29.56 -83.96 26.33
N MET A 593 28.50 -84.51 26.93
CA MET A 593 27.22 -83.80 27.08
C MET A 593 27.35 -82.58 28.02
N ASN A 594 28.01 -82.72 29.17
CA ASN A 594 28.31 -81.57 30.04
C ASN A 594 29.18 -80.49 29.35
N ARG A 595 30.10 -80.89 28.46
CA ARG A 595 30.87 -79.94 27.64
C ARG A 595 30.01 -79.25 26.58
N LEU A 596 29.10 -79.98 25.94
CA LEU A 596 28.15 -79.42 24.97
C LEU A 596 27.19 -78.43 25.64
N ASP A 597 26.65 -78.76 26.82
CA ASP A 597 25.79 -77.84 27.59
C ASP A 597 26.52 -76.55 28.00
N SER A 598 27.80 -76.65 28.39
CA SER A 598 28.64 -75.47 28.64
C SER A 598 28.81 -74.60 27.39
N ILE A 599 29.12 -75.21 26.24
CA ILE A 599 29.29 -74.51 24.95
C ILE A 599 27.97 -73.88 24.48
N VAL A 600 26.85 -74.57 24.67
CA VAL A 600 25.50 -74.04 24.40
C VAL A 600 25.22 -72.83 25.29
N GLY A 601 25.56 -72.89 26.59
CA GLY A 601 25.48 -71.76 27.51
C GLY A 601 26.26 -70.53 27.01
N ASP A 602 27.54 -70.71 26.68
CA ASP A 602 28.40 -69.64 26.16
C ASP A 602 27.85 -69.03 24.85
N VAL A 603 27.37 -69.86 23.93
CA VAL A 603 26.76 -69.42 22.66
C VAL A 603 25.45 -68.66 22.91
N GLU A 604 24.61 -69.13 23.84
CA GLU A 604 23.34 -68.49 24.20
C GLU A 604 23.56 -67.14 24.91
N GLU A 605 24.69 -66.95 25.62
CA GLU A 605 25.11 -65.66 26.18
C GLU A 605 25.69 -64.71 25.12
N GLN A 606 26.58 -65.19 24.23
CA GLN A 606 27.06 -64.37 23.10
C GLN A 606 25.91 -63.89 22.21
N LYS A 607 24.92 -64.76 21.96
CA LYS A 607 23.66 -64.43 21.26
C LYS A 607 22.90 -63.29 21.94
N LYS A 608 22.75 -63.30 23.28
CA LYS A 608 22.13 -62.20 24.04
C LYS A 608 22.91 -60.89 23.91
N HIS A 609 24.24 -60.94 24.01
CA HIS A 609 25.11 -59.77 23.87
C HIS A 609 25.04 -59.16 22.46
N VAL A 610 25.09 -59.99 21.41
CA VAL A 610 24.94 -59.55 20.01
C VAL A 610 23.56 -58.93 19.78
N VAL A 611 22.47 -59.56 20.25
CA VAL A 611 21.11 -59.00 20.13
C VAL A 611 20.99 -57.66 20.85
N SER A 612 21.52 -57.52 22.06
CA SER A 612 21.54 -56.25 22.81
C SER A 612 22.28 -55.15 22.05
N ARG A 613 23.46 -55.48 21.49
CA ARG A 613 24.27 -54.55 20.67
C ARG A 613 23.55 -54.14 19.38
N VAL A 614 22.86 -55.08 18.73
CA VAL A 614 22.02 -54.80 17.53
C VAL A 614 20.85 -53.88 17.88
N PHE A 615 20.13 -54.13 18.99
CA PHE A 615 19.07 -53.23 19.45
C PHE A 615 19.58 -51.81 19.71
N LYS A 616 20.76 -51.66 20.33
CA LYS A 616 21.37 -50.33 20.53
C LYS A 616 21.69 -49.63 19.21
N MET A 617 22.31 -50.33 18.26
CA MET A 617 22.61 -49.78 16.93
C MET A 617 21.34 -49.40 16.15
N ILE A 618 20.25 -50.18 16.28
CA ILE A 618 18.94 -49.84 15.70
C ILE A 618 18.39 -48.53 16.30
N GLY A 619 18.51 -48.34 17.61
CA GLY A 619 18.12 -47.10 18.28
C GLY A 619 18.91 -45.88 17.79
N GLU A 620 20.24 -46.01 17.68
CA GLU A 620 21.13 -44.96 17.17
C GLU A 620 20.84 -44.62 15.69
N VAL A 621 20.61 -45.61 14.84
CA VAL A 621 20.22 -45.42 13.43
C VAL A 621 18.85 -44.76 13.30
N GLN A 622 17.87 -45.16 14.11
CA GLN A 622 16.53 -44.57 14.09
C GLN A 622 16.55 -43.12 14.59
N TYR A 623 17.37 -42.79 15.61
CA TYR A 623 17.60 -41.41 16.03
C TYR A 623 18.22 -40.57 14.89
N GLY A 624 19.26 -41.08 14.23
CA GLY A 624 19.88 -40.41 13.07
C GLY A 624 18.89 -40.18 11.92
N LYS A 625 18.00 -41.14 11.66
CA LYS A 625 16.93 -41.04 10.66
C LYS A 625 15.91 -39.93 10.98
N GLU A 626 15.45 -39.82 12.22
CA GLU A 626 14.55 -38.73 12.62
C GLU A 626 15.25 -37.36 12.66
N TRP A 627 16.55 -37.32 13.01
CA TRP A 627 17.36 -36.11 12.91
C TRP A 627 17.47 -35.63 11.44
N ILE A 628 17.79 -36.53 10.50
CA ILE A 628 17.83 -36.22 9.06
C ILE A 628 16.46 -35.76 8.56
N LYS A 629 15.36 -36.45 8.92
CA LYS A 629 13.99 -35.99 8.59
C LYS A 629 13.68 -34.59 9.11
N LYS A 630 14.12 -34.24 10.32
CA LYS A 630 13.97 -32.87 10.85
C LYS A 630 14.84 -31.88 10.06
N ARG A 631 16.05 -32.28 9.67
CA ARG A 631 16.98 -31.42 8.90
C ARG A 631 16.51 -31.14 7.48
N ASN A 632 15.98 -32.14 6.78
CA ASN A 632 15.41 -31.92 5.45
C ASN A 632 14.17 -31.01 5.50
N ARG A 633 13.33 -31.10 6.54
CA ARG A 633 12.18 -30.19 6.71
C ARG A 633 12.60 -28.72 6.90
N GLU A 634 13.51 -28.44 7.83
CA GLU A 634 14.01 -27.07 8.04
C GLU A 634 14.83 -26.56 6.82
N TRP A 635 15.47 -27.46 6.05
CA TRP A 635 16.14 -27.10 4.79
C TRP A 635 15.14 -26.74 3.67
N GLU A 636 14.09 -27.54 3.48
CA GLU A 636 13.06 -27.26 2.46
C GLU A 636 12.29 -25.97 2.79
N GLU A 637 11.99 -25.74 4.07
CA GLU A 637 11.37 -24.49 4.55
C GLU A 637 12.26 -23.27 4.30
N THR A 638 13.55 -23.33 4.66
CA THR A 638 14.49 -22.22 4.42
C THR A 638 14.77 -21.99 2.93
N LYS A 639 14.77 -23.05 2.11
CA LYS A 639 14.82 -22.97 0.64
C LYS A 639 13.57 -22.29 0.08
N ASN A 640 12.36 -22.72 0.46
CA ASN A 640 11.11 -22.11 0.01
C ASN A 640 11.04 -20.63 0.39
N ASN A 641 11.45 -20.27 1.60
CA ASN A 641 11.55 -18.87 2.05
C ASN A 641 12.54 -18.07 1.18
N ALA A 642 13.70 -18.65 0.82
CA ALA A 642 14.66 -18.00 -0.08
C ALA A 642 14.14 -17.86 -1.52
N GLU A 643 13.33 -18.80 -2.02
CA GLU A 643 12.68 -18.73 -3.32
C GLU A 643 11.55 -17.69 -3.36
N CYS A 644 10.74 -17.59 -2.29
CA CYS A 644 9.76 -16.51 -2.12
C CYS A 644 10.42 -15.12 -2.04
N LEU A 645 11.54 -14.99 -1.30
CA LEU A 645 12.30 -13.74 -1.22
C LEU A 645 12.93 -13.36 -2.57
N ARG A 646 13.36 -14.33 -3.38
CA ARG A 646 13.84 -14.09 -4.75
C ARG A 646 12.71 -13.54 -5.64
N ALA A 647 11.56 -14.22 -5.70
CA ALA A 647 10.42 -13.75 -6.48
C ALA A 647 9.91 -12.36 -6.04
N LEU A 648 10.00 -12.04 -4.74
CA LEU A 648 9.72 -10.70 -4.22
C LEU A 648 10.74 -9.66 -4.71
N LEU A 649 12.03 -10.01 -4.74
CA LEU A 649 13.10 -9.15 -5.26
C LEU A 649 12.93 -8.90 -6.76
N ASP A 650 12.71 -9.96 -7.55
CA ASP A 650 12.49 -9.88 -9.01
C ASP A 650 11.32 -8.91 -9.33
N SER A 651 10.21 -9.02 -8.58
CA SER A 651 9.05 -8.12 -8.69
C SER A 651 9.36 -6.67 -8.27
N LYS A 652 10.33 -6.45 -7.38
CA LYS A 652 10.79 -5.12 -6.98
C LYS A 652 11.73 -4.49 -7.99
N GLU A 653 12.61 -5.27 -8.60
CA GLU A 653 13.48 -4.82 -9.69
C GLU A 653 12.66 -4.39 -10.92
N GLU A 654 11.60 -5.13 -11.28
CA GLU A 654 10.68 -4.73 -12.35
C GLU A 654 9.90 -3.44 -12.00
N GLN A 655 9.46 -3.28 -10.74
CA GLN A 655 8.86 -2.03 -10.27
C GLN A 655 9.83 -0.85 -10.33
N GLU A 656 11.10 -1.06 -9.97
CA GLU A 656 12.15 -0.03 -10.06
C GLU A 656 12.43 0.34 -11.53
N PHE A 657 12.53 -0.63 -12.43
CA PHE A 657 12.73 -0.41 -13.86
C PHE A 657 11.59 0.45 -14.45
N LEU A 658 10.34 0.12 -14.14
CA LEU A 658 9.16 0.89 -14.55
C LEU A 658 9.09 2.30 -13.93
N LEU A 659 9.76 2.54 -12.80
CA LEU A 659 9.89 3.88 -12.22
C LEU A 659 11.02 4.67 -12.88
N ARG A 660 12.19 4.06 -13.11
CA ARG A 660 13.32 4.66 -13.85
C ARG A 660 12.90 5.11 -15.25
N GLU A 661 12.15 4.28 -15.96
CA GLU A 661 11.65 4.60 -17.31
C GLU A 661 10.67 5.80 -17.29
N LYS A 662 9.84 5.93 -16.25
CA LYS A 662 8.96 7.09 -16.05
C LYS A 662 9.72 8.35 -15.69
N VAL A 663 10.73 8.26 -14.83
CA VAL A 663 11.62 9.39 -14.46
C VAL A 663 12.31 9.92 -15.71
N TRP A 664 12.94 9.07 -16.51
CA TRP A 664 13.59 9.46 -17.77
C TRP A 664 12.61 10.15 -18.76
N LYS A 665 11.38 9.63 -18.88
CA LYS A 665 10.30 10.24 -19.68
C LYS A 665 9.80 11.60 -19.14
N LEU A 666 10.04 11.91 -17.86
CA LEU A 666 9.74 13.21 -17.27
C LEU A 666 10.93 14.17 -17.43
N GLU A 667 12.16 13.72 -17.18
CA GLU A 667 13.39 14.49 -17.41
C GLU A 667 13.50 15.00 -18.85
N ALA A 668 13.19 14.15 -19.83
CA ALA A 668 13.14 14.53 -21.25
C ALA A 668 12.11 15.63 -21.55
N LYS A 669 10.97 15.65 -20.84
CA LYS A 669 9.95 16.71 -20.97
C LYS A 669 10.41 18.00 -20.32
N VAL A 670 10.91 17.94 -19.09
CA VAL A 670 11.43 19.10 -18.35
C VAL A 670 12.58 19.76 -19.12
N SER A 671 13.46 18.98 -19.76
CA SER A 671 14.53 19.49 -20.63
C SER A 671 13.98 20.24 -21.87
N LYS A 672 12.93 19.70 -22.50
CA LYS A 672 12.24 20.36 -23.63
C LYS A 672 11.53 21.65 -23.20
N GLU A 673 10.79 21.60 -22.09
CA GLU A 673 10.10 22.77 -21.51
C GLU A 673 11.09 23.86 -21.06
N ALA A 674 12.26 23.49 -20.54
CA ALA A 674 13.33 24.43 -20.21
C ALA A 674 13.91 25.11 -21.46
N GLY A 675 14.11 24.37 -22.55
CA GLY A 675 14.53 24.93 -23.84
C GLY A 675 13.48 25.88 -24.45
N GLU A 676 12.20 25.52 -24.39
CA GLU A 676 11.09 26.37 -24.82
C GLU A 676 10.98 27.65 -23.96
N LYS A 677 11.13 27.53 -22.64
CA LYS A 677 11.18 28.68 -21.72
C LYS A 677 12.36 29.61 -22.00
N LEU A 678 13.54 29.07 -22.32
CA LEU A 678 14.72 29.86 -22.70
C LEU A 678 14.48 30.63 -24.01
N ASN A 679 13.87 29.99 -25.00
CA ASN A 679 13.50 30.64 -26.27
C ASN A 679 12.47 31.77 -26.06
N LEU A 680 11.47 31.55 -25.20
CA LEU A 680 10.50 32.58 -24.81
C LEU A 680 11.18 33.74 -24.07
N MET A 681 12.10 33.48 -23.14
CA MET A 681 12.85 34.52 -22.41
C MET A 681 13.70 35.38 -23.36
N ASN A 682 14.34 34.76 -24.35
CA ASN A 682 15.07 35.46 -25.41
C ASN A 682 14.15 36.34 -26.27
N ALA A 683 12.95 35.85 -26.60
CA ALA A 683 11.95 36.62 -27.36
C ALA A 683 11.41 37.82 -26.55
N VAL A 684 11.11 37.63 -25.26
CA VAL A 684 10.73 38.72 -24.34
C VAL A 684 11.82 39.78 -24.27
N SER A 685 13.09 39.40 -24.11
CA SER A 685 14.18 40.38 -24.09
C SER A 685 14.36 41.13 -25.42
N GLN A 686 13.99 40.56 -26.57
CA GLN A 686 13.92 41.31 -27.83
C GLN A 686 12.72 42.26 -27.90
N LEU A 687 11.59 41.94 -27.25
CA LEU A 687 10.43 42.83 -27.17
C LEU A 687 10.69 44.00 -26.23
N GLU A 688 11.26 43.76 -25.04
CA GLU A 688 11.72 44.81 -24.11
C GLU A 688 12.65 45.81 -24.82
N LYS A 689 13.65 45.31 -25.56
CA LYS A 689 14.59 46.12 -26.35
C LYS A 689 13.94 46.84 -27.54
N LYS A 690 12.73 46.48 -27.97
CA LYS A 690 11.93 47.23 -28.95
C LYS A 690 11.06 48.28 -28.28
N VAL A 691 10.41 47.94 -27.16
CA VAL A 691 9.60 48.86 -26.35
C VAL A 691 10.44 50.05 -25.91
N ALA A 692 11.61 49.82 -25.29
CA ALA A 692 12.50 50.91 -24.85
C ALA A 692 12.97 51.84 -25.99
N ARG A 693 13.08 51.36 -27.23
CA ARG A 693 13.39 52.20 -28.40
C ARG A 693 12.19 53.05 -28.81
N LEU A 694 10.98 52.48 -28.79
CA LEU A 694 9.75 53.18 -29.11
C LEU A 694 9.41 54.24 -28.05
N GLU A 695 9.63 53.94 -26.77
CA GLU A 695 9.48 54.90 -25.66
C GLU A 695 10.45 56.09 -25.80
N ASN A 696 11.72 55.84 -26.13
CA ASN A 696 12.69 56.91 -26.35
C ASN A 696 12.37 57.75 -27.59
N ALA A 697 11.97 57.11 -28.71
CA ALA A 697 11.53 57.82 -29.90
C ALA A 697 10.25 58.65 -29.66
N LEU A 698 9.35 58.19 -28.78
CA LEU A 698 8.15 58.92 -28.40
C LEU A 698 8.51 60.16 -27.55
N LYS A 699 9.41 60.03 -26.58
CA LYS A 699 9.93 61.17 -25.79
C LYS A 699 10.61 62.23 -26.68
N GLU A 700 11.47 61.80 -27.61
CA GLU A 700 12.11 62.69 -28.60
C GLU A 700 11.08 63.46 -29.43
N LYS A 701 9.96 62.82 -29.80
CA LYS A 701 8.87 63.47 -30.55
C LYS A 701 7.97 64.35 -29.66
N GLU A 702 7.87 64.08 -28.37
CA GLU A 702 7.21 64.95 -27.39
C GLU A 702 8.03 66.22 -27.14
N GLU A 703 9.35 66.10 -26.98
CA GLU A 703 10.30 67.22 -26.89
C GLU A 703 10.29 68.09 -28.17
N ASP A 704 10.29 67.48 -29.36
CA ASP A 704 10.10 68.18 -30.65
C ASP A 704 8.81 69.02 -30.64
N LEU A 705 7.68 68.41 -30.22
CA LEU A 705 6.37 69.05 -30.20
C LEU A 705 6.29 70.19 -29.17
N VAL A 706 6.94 70.05 -28.00
CA VAL A 706 7.07 71.14 -27.03
C VAL A 706 7.86 72.30 -27.65
N SER A 707 9.01 72.03 -28.28
CA SER A 707 9.82 73.08 -28.93
C SER A 707 9.09 73.76 -30.09
N LEU A 708 8.26 73.02 -30.84
CA LEU A 708 7.41 73.57 -31.90
C LEU A 708 6.25 74.39 -31.32
N GLY A 709 5.72 74.00 -30.17
CA GLY A 709 4.78 74.78 -29.39
C GLY A 709 5.36 76.12 -28.94
N GLU A 710 6.61 76.15 -28.50
CA GLU A 710 7.34 77.37 -28.15
C GLU A 710 7.59 78.27 -29.36
N LYS A 711 8.11 77.72 -30.45
CA LYS A 711 8.31 78.45 -31.72
C LYS A 711 7.00 79.07 -32.23
N LYS A 712 5.87 78.35 -32.10
CA LYS A 712 4.52 78.87 -32.43
C LYS A 712 4.07 79.97 -31.45
N ARG A 713 4.26 79.79 -30.13
CA ARG A 713 3.96 80.83 -29.13
C ARG A 713 4.73 82.11 -29.42
N GLU A 714 6.02 82.02 -29.76
CA GLU A 714 6.86 83.19 -30.06
C GLU A 714 6.46 83.88 -31.37
N ALA A 715 6.19 83.13 -32.43
CA ALA A 715 5.67 83.68 -33.68
C ALA A 715 4.33 84.41 -33.48
N ILE A 716 3.46 83.92 -32.58
CA ILE A 716 2.22 84.61 -32.20
C ILE A 716 2.52 85.93 -31.48
N LYS A 717 3.45 85.97 -30.50
CA LYS A 717 3.86 87.23 -29.85
C LYS A 717 4.36 88.26 -30.86
N GLN A 718 5.22 87.84 -31.80
CA GLN A 718 5.77 88.71 -32.83
C GLN A 718 4.68 89.29 -33.74
N LEU A 719 3.70 88.46 -34.15
CA LEU A 719 2.53 88.92 -34.90
C LEU A 719 1.65 89.89 -34.10
N CYS A 720 1.43 89.63 -32.81
CA CYS A 720 0.72 90.56 -31.92
C CYS A 720 1.41 91.94 -31.86
N PHE A 721 2.74 91.97 -31.67
CA PHE A 721 3.51 93.20 -31.63
C PHE A 721 3.42 94.00 -32.94
N VAL A 722 3.50 93.34 -34.10
CA VAL A 722 3.31 93.99 -35.41
C VAL A 722 1.88 94.52 -35.59
N VAL A 723 0.87 93.79 -35.13
CA VAL A 723 -0.53 94.24 -35.15
C VAL A 723 -0.76 95.44 -34.22
N GLU A 724 -0.12 95.48 -33.05
CA GLU A 724 -0.20 96.61 -32.12
C GLU A 724 0.51 97.86 -32.66
N PHE A 725 1.72 97.72 -33.19
CA PHE A 725 2.43 98.79 -33.90
C PHE A 725 1.60 99.39 -35.05
N HIS A 726 0.93 98.54 -35.84
CA HIS A 726 0.03 99.02 -36.89
C HIS A 726 -1.26 99.65 -36.34
N ARG A 727 -1.81 99.17 -35.21
CA ARG A 727 -2.95 99.80 -34.52
C ARG A 727 -2.59 101.15 -33.88
N GLU A 728 -1.34 101.34 -33.47
CA GLU A 728 -0.82 102.64 -32.99
C GLU A 728 -0.70 103.61 -34.15
N ARG A 729 0.07 103.25 -35.19
CA ARG A 729 0.21 104.11 -36.38
C ARG A 729 -1.13 104.47 -37.03
N CYS A 730 -2.11 103.57 -37.02
CA CYS A 730 -3.46 103.85 -37.51
C CYS A 730 -4.31 104.72 -36.56
N ARG A 731 -4.05 104.70 -35.24
CA ARG A 731 -4.61 105.68 -34.29
C ARG A 731 -4.00 107.06 -34.54
N ASP A 732 -2.67 107.15 -34.62
CA ASP A 732 -1.95 108.42 -34.85
C ASP A 732 -2.40 109.11 -36.14
N LEU A 733 -2.50 108.36 -37.24
CA LEU A 733 -3.02 108.84 -38.53
C LEU A 733 -4.49 109.27 -38.43
N LYS A 734 -5.32 108.54 -37.68
CA LYS A 734 -6.73 108.90 -37.48
C LYS A 734 -6.85 110.20 -36.67
N ASP A 735 -6.06 110.36 -35.61
CA ASP A 735 -6.08 111.55 -34.77
C ASP A 735 -5.51 112.78 -35.50
N LEU A 736 -4.53 112.60 -36.41
CA LEU A 736 -4.11 113.63 -37.36
C LEU A 736 -5.24 114.04 -38.30
N VAL A 737 -5.99 113.09 -38.87
CA VAL A 737 -7.16 113.38 -39.72
C VAL A 737 -8.27 114.09 -38.95
N ILE A 738 -8.54 113.69 -37.70
CA ILE A 738 -9.51 114.36 -36.82
C ILE A 738 -9.07 115.80 -36.52
N LYS A 739 -7.78 116.05 -36.24
CA LYS A 739 -7.23 117.40 -36.05
C LYS A 739 -7.35 118.27 -37.32
N MET A 740 -7.10 117.71 -38.50
CA MET A 740 -7.32 118.44 -39.77
C MET A 740 -8.81 118.74 -40.01
N GLY A 741 -9.70 117.80 -39.70
CA GLY A 741 -11.16 118.02 -39.76
C GLY A 741 -11.64 119.11 -38.79
N ALA A 742 -11.09 119.17 -37.58
CA ALA A 742 -11.39 120.21 -36.60
C ALA A 742 -10.96 121.61 -37.10
N ASN A 743 -9.74 121.74 -37.62
CA ASN A 743 -9.23 123.00 -38.19
C ASN A 743 -10.07 123.49 -39.39
N ASN A 744 -10.59 122.57 -40.20
CA ASN A 744 -11.48 122.94 -41.31
C ASN A 744 -12.87 123.40 -40.81
N ASN A 745 -13.41 122.78 -39.75
CA ASN A 745 -14.68 123.19 -39.15
C ASN A 745 -14.60 124.49 -38.33
N THR A 746 -13.40 124.96 -37.96
CA THR A 746 -13.22 126.34 -37.45
C THR A 746 -13.23 127.40 -38.56
N ASN A 747 -13.03 127.02 -39.83
CA ASN A 747 -13.08 127.95 -40.98
C ASN A 747 -14.45 127.99 -41.69
N THR A 748 -15.43 127.18 -41.27
CA THR A 748 -16.80 127.15 -41.84
C THR A 748 -17.87 127.75 -40.93
N LYS A 749 -17.45 128.63 -39.99
CA LYS A 749 -18.34 129.58 -39.29
C LYS A 749 -17.92 131.03 -39.57
N LYS A 750 -18.14 131.44 -40.81
CA LYS A 750 -18.36 132.83 -41.23
C LYS A 750 -19.48 132.84 -42.29
#